data_AF-B0X7M7-F1
#
_entry.id   AF-B0X7M7-F1
#
_cell.length_a   1.000
_cell.length_b   1.000
_cell.length_c   1.000
_cell.angle_alpha   90.00
_cell.angle_beta   90.00
_cell.angle_gamma   90.00
#
_symmetry.space_group_name_H-M   'P 1'
#
loop_
_entity.id
_entity.type
_entity.pdbx_description
1 polymer ?
#
loop_
_entity_poly.entity_id
_entity_poly.type
_entity_poly.pdbx_seq_one_letter_code
_entity_poly.pdbx_strand_id
1 'polypeptide(L)'
;MLTYMRVNEAIEDSLQTIHDIATENLGTLCLTKQFRPLRITLNPERYAGARQKADLAAVVLQDVGVARHSGLLDALAKGLLSDQHVTSARILSINMSDGMVANSVWWNKPTSGMAGPIRTEEEGIAIGKSPDPSYPWFEDESSSPGLRSPKFAPSPLNISYRGWWTYPYYSCTHKRWILSYSVAIPPMGRHGLRGFLSIDIDISDLQVNQCDNANKLEIMSYNYHLRQYYPFVRNIKLSEENEQLNQIEAFHGSHKCHVHSMRCVYRPVSVTAAAINMNYNHYSNTSSFTNATGGSGAAMISKSLRIIQGWTRGAYECKCRDGFYSLPHPQGFNGSIMEVAFQEYRDNISSYYMDVFVCVRCAPGCATCTGPEPCLASYNWVFRTTLLTFSVMCAGFTVVLVLYMYQHRKVKVFKVASPIFLTITLLGCAFMYLEMAAIFPILDTYSCIATKWTRHMGFCVTYTALLMKTWRVSLTYRVKSAHKVKLTDKQLLQWMVPILLVMLIYLGTWTLSAPPTAEKIVDQNGLIFKQCSYNWWDHSLAIGEVLFLAWGIRVCYNVRNAESLYNEARLISYAIYNIALVNTTMVAFHLFFFPQAGPDIKYLLGFLRTQLSTSVTIALVFGPKVLRILRGQGDQWDQRARKRGITASFSLNGIGLVPEETADLYQENEELKVGRKMD
;
A
#
# COMPACT_ATOMS: atom_id res chain seq x y z
N MET A 1 13.29 31.13 -18.98
CA MET A 1 13.49 30.08 -20.01
C MET A 1 14.92 30.07 -20.56
N LEU A 2 15.42 31.16 -21.15
CA LEU A 2 16.79 31.25 -21.70
C LEU A 2 17.92 31.00 -20.69
N THR A 3 17.78 31.47 -19.45
CA THR A 3 18.76 31.21 -18.38
C THR A 3 18.74 29.76 -17.92
N TYR A 4 17.57 29.14 -17.87
CA TYR A 4 17.38 27.74 -17.48
C TYR A 4 17.97 26.77 -18.52
N MET A 5 17.76 27.06 -19.81
CA MET A 5 18.37 26.27 -20.90
C MET A 5 19.90 26.33 -20.88
N ARG A 6 20.49 27.50 -20.63
CA ARG A 6 21.96 27.66 -20.51
C ARG A 6 22.57 26.88 -19.34
N VAL A 7 21.85 26.80 -18.21
CA VAL A 7 22.32 26.04 -17.04
C VAL A 7 22.29 24.54 -17.33
N ASN A 8 21.22 24.03 -17.94
CA ASN A 8 21.14 22.61 -18.30
C ASN A 8 22.22 22.21 -19.31
N GLU A 9 22.49 23.04 -20.31
CA GLU A 9 23.57 22.81 -21.27
C GLU A 9 24.95 22.73 -20.60
N ALA A 10 25.23 23.63 -19.64
CA ALA A 10 26.47 23.61 -18.87
C ALA A 10 26.61 22.35 -17.99
N ILE A 11 25.51 21.84 -17.44
CA ILE A 11 25.47 20.59 -16.68
C ILE A 11 25.78 19.40 -17.58
N GLU A 12 25.13 19.29 -18.74
CA GLU A 12 25.35 18.19 -19.69
C GLU A 12 26.79 18.18 -20.24
N ASP A 13 27.34 19.35 -20.59
CA ASP A 13 28.74 19.49 -21.07
C ASP A 13 29.75 19.08 -19.97
N SER A 14 29.45 19.42 -18.71
CA SER A 14 30.27 19.01 -17.57
C SER A 14 30.18 17.51 -17.31
N LEU A 15 28.99 16.91 -17.40
CA LEU A 15 28.80 15.45 -17.27
C LEU A 15 29.50 14.69 -18.39
N GLN A 16 29.51 15.20 -19.62
CA GLN A 16 30.27 14.63 -20.72
C GLN A 16 31.78 14.65 -20.45
N THR A 17 32.30 15.79 -20.01
CA THR A 17 33.73 15.91 -19.64
C THR A 17 34.12 14.92 -18.54
N ILE A 18 33.26 14.74 -17.54
CA ILE A 18 33.46 13.75 -16.46
C ILE A 18 33.46 12.32 -17.00
N HIS A 19 32.55 12.01 -17.93
CA HIS A 19 32.48 10.70 -18.58
C HIS A 19 33.76 10.42 -19.36
N ASP A 20 34.20 11.33 -20.23
CA ASP A 20 35.39 11.17 -21.07
C ASP A 20 36.65 10.90 -20.21
N ILE A 21 36.81 11.63 -19.10
CA ILE A 21 37.94 11.43 -18.16
C ILE A 21 37.85 10.06 -17.46
N ALA A 22 36.65 9.58 -17.17
CA ALA A 22 36.44 8.32 -16.46
C ALA A 22 36.55 7.09 -17.37
N THR A 23 36.18 7.19 -18.66
CA THR A 23 36.13 6.06 -19.59
C THR A 23 37.27 5.99 -20.61
N GLU A 24 37.84 7.13 -21.01
CA GLU A 24 38.94 7.14 -21.98
C GLU A 24 40.30 6.94 -21.30
N ASN A 25 41.26 6.38 -22.05
CA ASN A 25 42.66 6.38 -21.62
C ASN A 25 43.14 7.84 -21.55
N LEU A 26 43.33 8.36 -20.34
CA LEU A 26 43.87 9.69 -20.01
C LEU A 26 45.00 10.16 -20.95
N GLY A 27 45.79 9.21 -21.47
CA GLY A 27 46.87 9.44 -22.42
C GLY A 27 46.49 10.10 -23.75
N THR A 28 45.24 10.01 -24.25
CA THR A 28 44.80 10.76 -25.46
C THR A 28 44.20 12.12 -25.10
N LEU A 29 43.43 12.16 -24.02
CA LEU A 29 42.69 13.35 -23.56
C LEU A 29 43.62 14.49 -23.09
N CYS A 30 44.75 14.12 -22.48
CA CYS A 30 45.72 15.02 -21.87
C CYS A 30 46.85 15.47 -22.80
N LEU A 31 46.87 15.03 -24.07
CA LEU A 31 47.90 15.45 -25.05
C LEU A 31 47.68 16.87 -25.56
N THR A 32 46.42 17.28 -25.72
CA THR A 32 46.06 18.56 -26.36
C THR A 32 45.80 19.69 -25.38
N LYS A 33 45.34 19.37 -24.17
CA LYS A 33 45.06 20.34 -23.10
C LYS A 33 45.45 19.75 -21.75
N GLN A 34 46.25 20.49 -20.98
CA GLN A 34 46.72 20.08 -19.65
C GLN A 34 45.63 20.19 -18.57
N PHE A 35 44.62 21.03 -18.81
CA PHE A 35 43.52 21.31 -17.89
C PHE A 35 42.17 21.18 -18.59
N ARG A 36 41.19 20.60 -17.89
CA ARG A 36 39.81 20.44 -18.37
C ARG A 36 38.84 21.05 -17.35
N PRO A 37 38.44 22.33 -17.51
CA PRO A 37 37.48 22.97 -16.63
C PRO A 37 36.05 22.51 -16.91
N LEU A 38 35.25 22.39 -15.86
CA LEU A 38 33.81 22.22 -15.92
C LEU A 38 33.12 23.58 -16.07
N ARG A 39 31.83 23.58 -16.40
CA ARG A 39 31.01 24.80 -16.51
C ARG A 39 30.04 25.00 -15.33
N ILE A 40 30.22 24.22 -14.27
CA ILE A 40 29.39 24.23 -13.06
C ILE A 40 30.14 24.82 -11.87
N THR A 41 29.44 25.58 -11.04
CA THR A 41 30.01 26.14 -9.81
C THR A 41 29.81 25.20 -8.62
N LEU A 42 30.80 25.09 -7.75
CA LEU A 42 30.67 24.40 -6.46
C LEU A 42 30.32 25.41 -5.36
N ASN A 43 29.62 24.97 -4.30
CA ASN A 43 29.46 25.78 -3.09
C ASN A 43 30.81 25.86 -2.33
N PRO A 44 31.46 27.04 -2.27
CA PRO A 44 32.78 27.17 -1.65
C PRO A 44 32.74 27.24 -0.12
N GLU A 45 31.56 27.23 0.52
CA GLU A 45 31.43 27.33 1.99
C GLU A 45 32.19 26.25 2.74
N ARG A 46 32.24 25.03 2.19
CA ARG A 46 33.04 23.91 2.73
C ARG A 46 34.51 24.29 2.93
N TYR A 47 35.06 25.14 2.07
CA TYR A 47 36.47 25.52 2.05
C TYR A 47 36.70 26.93 2.60
N ALA A 48 35.76 27.48 3.38
CA ALA A 48 35.86 28.81 3.95
C ALA A 48 37.12 29.00 4.80
N GLY A 49 37.57 27.98 5.53
CA GLY A 49 38.79 28.04 6.33
C GLY A 49 40.06 28.24 5.48
N ALA A 50 40.20 27.46 4.39
CA ALA A 50 41.30 27.60 3.44
C ALA A 50 41.27 28.99 2.76
N ARG A 51 40.09 29.45 2.35
CA ARG A 51 39.89 30.78 1.76
C ARG A 51 40.29 31.90 2.71
N GLN A 52 39.82 31.86 3.96
CA GLN A 52 40.13 32.89 4.97
C GLN A 52 41.64 32.94 5.28
N LYS A 53 42.33 31.80 5.30
CA LYS A 53 43.79 31.75 5.44
C LYS A 53 44.50 32.39 4.24
N ALA A 54 44.04 32.13 3.02
CA ALA A 54 44.57 32.77 1.83
C ALA A 54 44.32 34.29 1.83
N ASP A 55 43.11 34.72 2.20
CA ASP A 55 42.77 36.14 2.33
C ASP A 55 43.66 36.86 3.36
N LEU A 56 43.93 36.21 4.50
CA LEU A 56 44.84 36.73 5.53
C LEU A 56 46.29 36.78 5.02
N ALA A 57 46.77 35.74 4.35
CA ALA A 57 48.11 35.74 3.76
C ALA A 57 48.27 36.84 2.71
N ALA A 58 47.24 37.10 1.90
CA ALA A 58 47.21 38.21 0.95
C ALA A 58 47.30 39.58 1.64
N VAL A 59 46.60 39.78 2.76
CA VAL A 59 46.73 41.03 3.58
C VAL A 59 48.16 41.22 4.05
N VAL A 60 48.77 40.18 4.63
CA VAL A 60 50.14 40.24 5.15
C VAL A 60 51.14 40.57 4.04
N LEU A 61 50.97 39.95 2.87
CA LEU A 61 51.80 40.23 1.70
C LEU A 61 51.61 41.63 1.13
N GLN A 62 50.40 42.16 1.23
CA GLN A 62 50.12 43.56 0.93
C GLN A 62 50.97 44.40 1.89
N ASP A 63 50.79 44.29 3.20
CA ASP A 63 51.37 45.20 4.20
C ASP A 63 52.91 45.14 4.26
N VAL A 64 53.50 43.97 4.08
CA VAL A 64 54.96 43.75 4.16
C VAL A 64 55.65 43.95 2.80
N GLY A 65 54.91 43.80 1.70
CA GLY A 65 55.40 43.91 0.33
C GLY A 65 55.95 42.59 -0.23
N VAL A 66 55.45 42.23 -1.41
CA VAL A 66 55.72 40.95 -2.10
C VAL A 66 57.17 40.78 -2.54
N ALA A 67 57.94 41.87 -2.65
CA ALA A 67 59.29 41.88 -3.21
C ALA A 67 60.43 41.84 -2.17
N ARG A 68 60.15 42.09 -0.88
CA ARG A 68 61.20 42.43 0.09
C ARG A 68 61.88 41.21 0.74
N HIS A 69 61.22 40.05 0.79
CA HIS A 69 61.75 38.85 1.46
C HIS A 69 61.31 37.55 0.76
N SER A 70 62.23 36.88 0.07
CA SER A 70 61.98 35.55 -0.53
C SER A 70 61.63 34.48 0.53
N GLY A 71 62.23 34.56 1.72
CA GLY A 71 61.91 33.67 2.83
C GLY A 71 60.50 33.83 3.40
N LEU A 72 59.90 35.03 3.29
CA LEU A 72 58.53 35.28 3.73
C LEU A 72 57.52 34.61 2.79
N LEU A 73 57.74 34.71 1.47
CA LEU A 73 56.92 34.05 0.46
C LEU A 73 56.94 32.52 0.67
N ASP A 74 58.12 31.97 0.96
CA ASP A 74 58.32 30.54 1.22
C ASP A 74 57.56 30.07 2.48
N ALA A 75 57.73 30.79 3.58
CA ALA A 75 57.06 30.49 4.85
C ALA A 75 55.54 30.59 4.74
N LEU A 76 55.01 31.61 4.05
CA LEU A 76 53.57 31.79 3.85
C LEU A 76 52.97 30.72 2.95
N ALA A 77 53.60 30.43 1.80
CA ALA A 77 53.13 29.38 0.89
C ALA A 77 53.12 28.01 1.58
N LYS A 78 54.19 27.67 2.31
CA LYS A 78 54.25 26.44 3.10
C LYS A 78 53.25 26.41 4.25
N GLY A 79 53.00 27.56 4.89
CA GLY A 79 52.02 27.72 5.96
C GLY A 79 50.58 27.49 5.50
N LEU A 80 50.22 27.86 4.26
CA LEU A 80 48.90 27.62 3.69
C LEU A 80 48.59 26.12 3.49
N LEU A 81 49.62 25.30 3.28
CA LEU A 81 49.48 23.83 3.20
C LEU A 81 49.17 23.15 4.55
N SER A 82 49.16 23.91 5.65
CA SER A 82 48.72 23.40 6.97
C SER A 82 47.22 23.06 7.00
N ASP A 83 46.44 23.62 6.08
CA ASP A 83 45.02 23.28 5.95
C ASP A 83 44.83 21.85 5.41
N GLN A 84 43.78 21.17 5.87
CA GLN A 84 43.51 19.79 5.47
C GLN A 84 43.18 19.68 3.98
N HIS A 85 42.48 20.68 3.41
CA HIS A 85 41.96 20.64 2.05
C HIS A 85 42.92 21.22 1.01
N VAL A 86 43.91 22.02 1.45
CA VAL A 86 44.87 22.65 0.54
C VAL A 86 45.95 21.66 0.15
N THR A 87 46.14 21.48 -1.15
CA THR A 87 47.14 20.58 -1.73
C THR A 87 48.29 21.29 -2.39
N SER A 88 48.08 22.52 -2.86
CA SER A 88 49.11 23.35 -3.48
C SER A 88 48.89 24.81 -3.09
N ALA A 89 49.99 25.55 -2.91
CA ALA A 89 49.99 26.97 -2.62
C ALA A 89 51.11 27.65 -3.42
N ARG A 90 50.78 28.75 -4.08
CA ARG A 90 51.69 29.48 -4.96
C ARG A 90 51.56 30.98 -4.80
N ILE A 91 52.70 31.67 -4.85
CA ILE A 91 52.81 33.11 -4.69
C ILE A 91 53.74 33.63 -5.78
N LEU A 92 53.23 34.54 -6.61
CA LEU A 92 53.97 35.19 -7.68
C LEU A 92 54.10 36.68 -7.37
N SER A 93 55.24 37.25 -7.72
CA SER A 93 55.41 38.68 -7.89
C SER A 93 55.62 38.97 -9.37
N ILE A 94 54.80 39.86 -9.92
CA ILE A 94 54.73 40.15 -11.35
C ILE A 94 54.95 41.65 -11.52
N ASN A 95 55.80 42.03 -12.45
CA ASN A 95 56.04 43.44 -12.75
C ASN A 95 54.91 44.00 -13.63
N MET A 96 54.38 45.17 -13.25
CA MET A 96 53.25 45.81 -13.93
C MET A 96 53.61 46.37 -15.31
N SER A 97 54.88 46.66 -15.57
CA SER A 97 55.30 47.27 -16.85
C SER A 97 55.45 46.27 -17.99
N ASP A 98 55.83 45.03 -17.69
CA ASP A 98 56.18 44.00 -18.68
C ASP A 98 55.48 42.65 -18.45
N GLY A 99 54.71 42.51 -17.37
CA GLY A 99 53.96 41.28 -17.05
C GLY A 99 54.86 40.09 -16.67
N MET A 100 56.15 40.30 -16.47
CA MET A 100 57.12 39.23 -16.21
C MET A 100 57.17 38.86 -14.73
N VAL A 101 57.38 37.57 -14.44
CA VAL A 101 57.56 37.07 -13.07
C VAL A 101 58.89 37.55 -12.51
N ALA A 102 58.84 38.36 -11.45
CA ALA A 102 60.02 38.84 -10.73
C ALA A 102 60.49 37.83 -9.66
N ASN A 103 59.56 37.09 -9.04
CA ASN A 103 59.82 36.06 -8.04
C ASN A 103 58.62 35.11 -7.96
N SER A 104 58.84 33.81 -7.79
CA SER A 104 57.79 32.80 -7.67
C SER A 104 58.13 31.75 -6.62
N VAL A 105 57.10 31.34 -5.88
CA VAL A 105 57.14 30.25 -4.90
C VAL A 105 55.96 29.35 -5.17
N TRP A 106 56.21 28.04 -5.27
CA TRP A 106 55.17 27.02 -5.42
C TRP A 106 55.50 25.81 -4.55
N TRP A 107 54.63 25.54 -3.59
CA TRP A 107 54.68 24.36 -2.73
C TRP A 107 53.50 23.42 -2.99
N ASN A 108 53.81 22.12 -3.05
CA ASN A 108 52.85 21.04 -3.23
C ASN A 108 52.90 20.06 -2.04
N LYS A 109 51.74 19.55 -1.65
CA LYS A 109 51.60 18.46 -0.68
C LYS A 109 51.75 17.12 -1.42
N PRO A 110 52.62 16.20 -0.98
CA PRO A 110 52.82 14.94 -1.66
C PRO A 110 51.58 14.05 -1.59
N THR A 111 51.40 13.21 -2.62
CA THR A 111 50.28 12.26 -2.74
C THR A 111 50.31 11.14 -1.71
N SER A 112 51.49 10.77 -1.21
CA SER A 112 51.67 9.76 -0.16
C SER A 112 51.96 10.46 1.16
N GLY A 113 51.09 10.27 2.16
CA GLY A 113 51.06 11.04 3.42
C GLY A 113 52.28 10.90 4.35
N MET A 114 53.38 10.31 3.89
CA MET A 114 54.62 10.10 4.66
C MET A 114 55.74 11.12 4.33
N ALA A 115 55.58 11.97 3.31
CA ALA A 115 56.57 12.99 2.95
C ALA A 115 56.08 14.41 3.32
N GLY A 116 57.01 15.32 3.65
CA GLY A 116 56.71 16.73 3.89
C GLY A 116 56.39 17.50 2.60
N PRO A 117 55.93 18.77 2.69
CA PRO A 117 55.69 19.61 1.51
C PRO A 117 56.94 19.71 0.61
N ILE A 118 56.75 19.75 -0.71
CA ILE A 118 57.83 19.80 -1.70
C ILE A 118 57.69 21.09 -2.51
N ARG A 119 58.80 21.80 -2.71
CA ARG A 119 58.88 22.96 -3.61
C ARG A 119 59.01 22.47 -5.05
N THR A 120 58.15 22.97 -5.93
CA THR A 120 58.13 22.58 -7.35
C THR A 120 58.50 23.78 -8.21
N GLU A 121 59.33 23.54 -9.23
CA GLU A 121 59.66 24.54 -10.25
C GLU A 121 58.96 24.13 -11.55
N GLU A 122 58.05 24.97 -12.03
CA GLU A 122 57.39 24.78 -13.33
C GLU A 122 57.89 25.83 -14.33
N GLU A 123 58.16 25.40 -15.57
CA GLU A 123 58.67 26.27 -16.63
C GLU A 123 57.73 27.43 -16.96
N GLY A 124 56.42 27.25 -16.77
CA GLY A 124 55.36 28.24 -17.04
C GLY A 124 55.30 29.40 -16.05
N ILE A 125 56.09 29.37 -14.96
CA ILE A 125 56.19 30.46 -13.96
C ILE A 125 57.65 30.80 -13.63
N ALA A 126 58.57 30.52 -14.56
CA ALA A 126 59.98 30.82 -14.40
C ALA A 126 60.22 32.34 -14.32
N ILE A 127 61.19 32.75 -13.50
CA ILE A 127 61.59 34.15 -13.33
C ILE A 127 62.03 34.73 -14.67
N GLY A 128 61.51 35.91 -15.03
CA GLY A 128 61.79 36.59 -16.29
C GLY A 128 60.92 36.17 -17.48
N LYS A 129 59.94 35.27 -17.28
CA LYS A 129 58.91 34.96 -18.28
C LYS A 129 57.53 35.44 -17.80
N SER A 130 56.62 35.72 -18.73
CA SER A 130 55.21 35.93 -18.40
C SER A 130 54.56 34.60 -18.00
N PRO A 131 53.68 34.55 -16.99
CA PRO A 131 52.98 33.32 -16.63
C PRO A 131 52.14 32.79 -17.80
N ASP A 132 52.08 31.47 -17.97
CA ASP A 132 51.29 30.85 -19.03
C ASP A 132 49.78 31.17 -18.85
N PRO A 133 49.10 31.82 -19.82
CA PRO A 133 47.68 32.11 -19.73
C PRO A 133 46.79 30.85 -19.80
N SER A 134 47.35 29.67 -20.10
CA SER A 134 46.62 28.39 -20.11
C SER A 134 46.21 27.91 -18.70
N TYR A 135 46.86 28.43 -17.65
CA TYR A 135 46.53 28.07 -16.27
C TYR A 135 45.12 28.53 -15.87
N PRO A 136 44.25 27.62 -15.36
CA PRO A 136 42.88 27.98 -14.98
C PRO A 136 42.78 29.00 -13.84
N TRP A 137 43.80 29.04 -12.97
CA TRP A 137 43.88 29.87 -11.78
C TRP A 137 44.56 31.23 -12.02
N PHE A 138 45.03 31.52 -13.24
CA PHE A 138 45.72 32.76 -13.57
C PHE A 138 45.04 33.51 -14.73
N GLU A 139 44.95 34.83 -14.58
CA GLU A 139 44.58 35.74 -15.66
C GLU A 139 45.38 37.03 -15.55
N ASP A 140 45.84 37.54 -16.70
CA ASP A 140 46.48 38.84 -16.77
C ASP A 140 45.42 39.97 -16.83
N GLU A 141 45.69 41.09 -16.17
CA GLU A 141 44.77 42.23 -16.19
C GLU A 141 44.79 42.97 -17.53
N SER A 142 45.87 42.82 -18.32
CA SER A 142 45.96 43.36 -19.69
C SER A 142 44.87 42.79 -20.61
N SER A 143 44.41 41.56 -20.37
CA SER A 143 43.37 40.88 -21.15
C SER A 143 41.97 41.07 -20.55
N SER A 144 41.84 41.37 -19.26
CA SER A 144 40.56 41.50 -18.55
C SER A 144 40.66 42.52 -17.39
N PRO A 145 40.32 43.81 -17.61
CA PRO A 145 40.38 44.83 -16.55
C PRO A 145 39.45 44.46 -15.39
N GLY A 146 39.99 44.43 -14.17
CA GLY A 146 39.26 44.02 -12.96
C GLY A 146 39.09 42.51 -12.77
N LEU A 147 39.84 41.66 -13.50
CA LEU A 147 39.92 40.19 -13.34
C LEU A 147 38.57 39.44 -13.37
N ARG A 148 37.50 40.04 -13.94
CA ARG A 148 36.24 39.34 -14.25
C ARG A 148 36.39 38.49 -15.51
N SER A 149 37.29 37.52 -15.46
CA SER A 149 37.54 36.58 -16.55
C SER A 149 36.46 35.49 -16.61
N PRO A 150 36.13 34.96 -17.80
CA PRO A 150 35.28 33.78 -17.94
C PRO A 150 35.87 32.50 -17.31
N LYS A 151 37.15 32.50 -16.92
CA LYS A 151 37.80 31.37 -16.21
C LYS A 151 37.35 31.25 -14.75
N PHE A 152 36.84 32.34 -14.16
CA PHE A 152 36.46 32.39 -12.76
C PHE A 152 34.96 32.26 -12.57
N ALA A 153 34.58 31.48 -11.57
CA ALA A 153 33.20 31.34 -11.14
C ALA A 153 32.69 32.66 -10.52
N PRO A 154 31.47 33.10 -10.84
CA PRO A 154 30.87 34.26 -10.22
C PRO A 154 30.67 34.00 -8.71
N SER A 155 30.85 35.04 -7.89
CA SER A 155 30.57 34.93 -6.46
C SER A 155 29.07 34.74 -6.20
N PRO A 156 28.68 33.99 -5.16
CA PRO A 156 27.27 33.86 -4.77
C PRO A 156 26.61 35.21 -4.49
N LEU A 157 25.29 35.28 -4.69
CA LEU A 157 24.49 36.47 -4.35
C LEU A 157 24.70 36.83 -2.87
N ASN A 158 24.96 38.10 -2.57
CA ASN A 158 25.25 38.67 -1.24
C ASN A 158 26.64 38.34 -0.63
N ILE A 159 27.54 37.68 -1.34
CA ILE A 159 28.91 37.43 -0.84
C ILE A 159 29.93 38.00 -1.81
N SER A 160 30.80 38.90 -1.32
CA SER A 160 31.97 39.41 -2.04
C SER A 160 33.23 38.83 -1.42
N TYR A 161 34.00 38.09 -2.20
CA TYR A 161 35.33 37.61 -1.80
C TYR A 161 36.41 38.62 -2.21
N ARG A 162 37.60 38.55 -1.58
CA ARG A 162 38.77 39.36 -1.99
C ARG A 162 39.39 38.85 -3.30
N GLY A 163 39.26 37.55 -3.56
CA GLY A 163 39.69 36.89 -4.78
C GLY A 163 38.55 36.16 -5.48
N TRP A 164 38.92 35.24 -6.36
CA TRP A 164 37.98 34.49 -7.20
C TRP A 164 38.21 32.99 -7.11
N TRP A 165 37.12 32.25 -7.18
CA TRP A 165 37.16 30.80 -7.34
C TRP A 165 37.21 30.47 -8.82
N THR A 166 37.97 29.45 -9.18
CA THR A 166 37.92 28.84 -10.52
C THR A 166 36.69 27.97 -10.66
N TYR A 167 36.29 27.68 -11.90
CA TYR A 167 35.46 26.49 -12.13
C TYR A 167 36.29 25.23 -11.80
N PRO A 168 35.67 24.16 -11.24
CA PRO A 168 36.36 22.90 -10.99
C PRO A 168 37.01 22.39 -12.26
N TYR A 169 38.25 21.94 -12.19
CA TYR A 169 38.96 21.44 -13.36
C TYR A 169 39.78 20.19 -13.04
N TYR A 170 39.92 19.32 -14.03
CA TYR A 170 40.81 18.18 -13.93
C TYR A 170 42.23 18.58 -14.36
N SER A 171 43.23 18.28 -13.52
CA SER A 171 44.64 18.47 -13.84
C SER A 171 45.25 17.17 -14.32
N CYS A 172 45.64 17.13 -15.60
CA CYS A 172 46.28 15.95 -16.20
C CYS A 172 47.62 15.61 -15.53
N THR A 173 48.39 16.62 -15.12
CA THR A 173 49.68 16.47 -14.44
C THR A 173 49.52 15.79 -13.08
N HIS A 174 48.50 16.20 -12.31
CA HIS A 174 48.28 15.73 -10.95
C HIS A 174 47.25 14.59 -10.84
N LYS A 175 46.62 14.23 -11.96
CA LYS A 175 45.57 13.20 -12.11
C LYS A 175 44.43 13.31 -11.10
N ARG A 176 43.98 14.54 -10.82
CA ARG A 176 42.98 14.82 -9.79
C ARG A 176 42.11 16.01 -10.17
N TRP A 177 40.93 16.08 -9.55
CA TRP A 177 40.03 17.21 -9.65
C TRP A 177 40.46 18.29 -8.66
N ILE A 178 40.58 19.53 -9.16
CA ILE A 178 41.08 20.67 -8.41
C ILE A 178 40.06 21.81 -8.46
N LEU A 179 39.93 22.49 -7.33
CA LEU A 179 39.29 23.80 -7.21
C LEU A 179 40.32 24.79 -6.68
N SER A 180 40.59 25.86 -7.43
CA SER A 180 41.57 26.88 -7.03
C SER A 180 40.89 28.18 -6.59
N TYR A 181 41.45 28.80 -5.56
CA TYR A 181 41.11 30.17 -5.13
C TYR A 181 42.31 31.08 -5.34
N SER A 182 42.08 32.21 -6.01
CA SER A 182 43.15 33.11 -6.46
C SER A 182 42.86 34.55 -6.03
N VAL A 183 43.84 35.21 -5.43
CA VAL A 183 43.76 36.57 -4.90
C VAL A 183 44.82 37.44 -5.57
N ALA A 184 44.38 38.50 -6.23
CA ALA A 184 45.28 39.54 -6.74
C ALA A 184 45.64 40.51 -5.60
N ILE A 185 46.93 40.71 -5.37
CA ILE A 185 47.45 41.58 -4.31
C ILE A 185 47.88 42.89 -4.98
N PRO A 186 47.22 44.01 -4.67
CA PRO A 186 47.55 45.30 -5.28
C PRO A 186 48.97 45.74 -4.86
N PRO A 187 49.65 46.54 -5.71
CA PRO A 187 50.99 47.05 -5.41
C PRO A 187 51.00 47.98 -4.20
N MET A 188 52.12 47.97 -3.47
CA MET A 188 52.38 48.92 -2.39
C MET A 188 53.39 49.99 -2.82
N GLY A 189 52.90 51.22 -3.02
CA GLY A 189 53.72 52.38 -3.38
C GLY A 189 54.17 52.41 -4.85
N ARG A 190 55.22 53.20 -5.16
CA ARG A 190 55.75 53.43 -6.52
C ARG A 190 56.52 52.24 -7.13
N HIS A 191 56.72 51.15 -6.39
CA HIS A 191 57.36 49.94 -6.91
C HIS A 191 56.30 49.12 -7.63
N GLY A 192 56.36 49.07 -8.97
CA GLY A 192 55.38 48.44 -9.85
C GLY A 192 55.30 46.92 -9.79
N LEU A 193 55.51 46.29 -8.62
CA LEU A 193 55.37 44.85 -8.44
C LEU A 193 54.01 44.51 -7.83
N ARG A 194 53.26 43.63 -8.51
CA ARG A 194 51.98 43.08 -8.09
C ARG A 194 52.17 41.68 -7.51
N GLY A 195 51.44 41.35 -6.47
CA GLY A 195 51.40 39.98 -5.96
C GLY A 195 50.23 39.18 -6.53
N PHE A 196 50.43 37.87 -6.67
CA PHE A 196 49.37 36.94 -7.02
C PHE A 196 49.49 35.73 -6.09
N LEU A 197 48.44 35.44 -5.32
CA LEU A 197 48.37 34.30 -4.42
C LEU A 197 47.31 33.33 -4.95
N SER A 198 47.64 32.04 -5.07
CA SER A 198 46.65 31.02 -5.40
C SER A 198 46.85 29.77 -4.54
N ILE A 199 45.75 29.15 -4.15
CA ILE A 199 45.73 27.85 -3.47
C ILE A 199 44.89 26.85 -4.28
N ASP A 200 45.27 25.58 -4.24
CA ASP A 200 44.52 24.48 -4.84
C ASP A 200 43.94 23.56 -3.78
N ILE A 201 42.69 23.19 -3.98
CA ILE A 201 41.96 22.26 -3.14
C ILE A 201 41.66 21.01 -3.96
N ASP A 202 41.96 19.85 -3.38
CA ASP A 202 41.58 18.56 -3.96
C ASP A 202 40.10 18.30 -3.66
N ILE A 203 39.34 18.07 -4.73
CA ILE A 203 37.89 17.82 -4.69
C ILE A 203 37.56 16.44 -5.27
N SER A 204 38.57 15.57 -5.43
CA SER A 204 38.40 14.24 -6.03
C SER A 204 37.57 13.29 -5.16
N ASP A 205 37.38 13.62 -3.88
CA ASP A 205 36.53 12.93 -2.91
C ASP A 205 35.04 13.28 -3.04
N LEU A 206 34.69 14.34 -3.79
CA LEU A 206 33.31 14.73 -4.04
C LEU A 206 32.59 13.75 -4.98
N GLN A 207 31.27 13.66 -4.80
CA GLN A 207 30.39 12.70 -5.46
C GLN A 207 29.42 13.39 -6.43
N VAL A 208 29.33 12.85 -7.64
CA VAL A 208 28.39 13.28 -8.68
C VAL A 208 27.08 12.52 -8.50
N ASN A 209 26.13 13.12 -7.78
CA ASN A 209 24.78 12.57 -7.63
C ASN A 209 23.81 13.27 -8.61
N GLN A 210 23.31 12.50 -9.59
CA GLN A 210 22.34 13.01 -10.58
C GLN A 210 20.87 12.86 -10.15
N CYS A 211 20.59 12.15 -9.05
CA CYS A 211 19.24 11.96 -8.54
C CYS A 211 18.76 13.17 -7.74
N ASP A 212 17.45 13.41 -7.72
CA ASP A 212 16.85 14.42 -6.85
C ASP A 212 17.12 14.10 -5.37
N ASN A 213 17.40 15.13 -4.59
CA ASN A 213 17.57 15.00 -3.14
C ASN A 213 16.20 14.91 -2.46
N ALA A 214 15.58 13.72 -2.53
CA ALA A 214 14.21 13.48 -2.05
C ALA A 214 14.03 13.69 -0.53
N ASN A 215 15.12 13.72 0.25
CA ASN A 215 15.04 13.65 1.70
C ASN A 215 14.74 14.98 2.40
N LYS A 216 14.87 16.16 1.77
CA LYS A 216 14.70 17.41 2.54
C LYS A 216 13.25 17.86 2.66
N LEU A 217 12.47 17.79 1.57
CA LEU A 217 11.12 18.33 1.52
C LEU A 217 10.06 17.34 2.06
N GLU A 218 10.21 16.04 1.74
CA GLU A 218 9.30 14.99 2.23
C GLU A 218 9.48 14.77 3.75
N ILE A 219 10.71 14.78 4.27
CA ILE A 219 10.97 14.67 5.71
C ILE A 219 10.50 15.94 6.45
N MET A 220 10.61 17.14 5.86
CA MET A 220 10.02 18.36 6.43
C MET A 220 8.51 18.29 6.48
N SER A 221 7.87 17.84 5.39
CA SER A 221 6.42 17.67 5.31
C SER A 221 5.93 16.61 6.31
N TYR A 222 6.64 15.49 6.43
CA TYR A 222 6.34 14.42 7.39
C TYR A 222 6.52 14.87 8.84
N ASN A 223 7.62 15.55 9.17
CA ASN A 223 7.85 16.10 10.51
C ASN A 223 6.83 17.20 10.86
N TYR A 224 6.40 18.00 9.87
CA TYR A 224 5.31 18.97 10.06
C TYR A 224 3.98 18.28 10.36
N HIS A 225 3.65 17.20 9.63
CA HIS A 225 2.44 16.41 9.86
C HIS A 225 2.44 15.69 11.22
N LEU A 226 3.58 15.13 11.64
CA LEU A 226 3.76 14.52 12.97
C LEU A 226 3.58 15.55 14.09
N ARG A 227 4.07 16.77 13.89
CA ARG A 227 3.93 17.87 14.87
C ARG A 227 2.46 18.25 15.12
N GLN A 228 1.59 18.05 14.13
CA GLN A 228 0.17 18.38 14.21
C GLN A 228 -0.65 17.32 14.97
N TYR A 229 -0.22 16.05 14.99
CA TYR A 229 -0.99 14.95 15.59
C TYR A 229 -0.33 14.28 16.80
N TYR A 230 1.01 14.33 16.95
CA TYR A 230 1.74 13.65 18.02
C TYR A 230 2.93 14.49 18.54
N PRO A 231 2.70 15.43 19.47
CA PRO A 231 3.72 16.37 19.95
C PRO A 231 4.91 15.73 20.72
N PHE A 232 4.84 14.43 21.04
CA PHE A 232 5.86 13.69 21.81
C PHE A 232 6.72 12.73 20.97
N VAL A 233 6.49 12.61 19.66
CA VAL A 233 7.32 11.75 18.79
C VAL A 233 8.65 12.46 18.50
N ARG A 234 9.76 11.78 18.77
CA ARG A 234 11.12 12.30 18.50
C ARG A 234 11.31 12.39 16.98
N ASN A 235 11.73 13.55 16.47
CA ASN A 235 11.98 13.75 15.03
C ASN A 235 12.89 12.64 14.49
N ILE A 236 12.61 12.17 13.27
CA ILE A 236 13.60 11.40 12.51
C ILE A 236 14.81 12.31 12.33
N LYS A 237 15.93 11.94 12.98
CA LYS A 237 17.20 12.64 12.82
C LYS A 237 17.75 12.24 11.46
N LEU A 238 18.04 13.22 10.59
CA LEU A 238 18.74 12.98 9.34
C LEU A 238 20.10 12.34 9.70
N SER A 239 20.26 11.03 9.54
CA SER A 239 21.55 10.36 9.78
C SER A 239 22.50 10.50 8.59
N GLU A 240 22.34 11.57 7.80
CA GLU A 240 22.95 11.77 6.47
C GLU A 240 23.72 13.10 6.34
N GLU A 241 23.98 13.84 7.44
CA GLU A 241 24.71 15.11 7.35
C GLU A 241 26.09 14.96 6.68
N ASN A 242 26.79 13.84 6.91
CA ASN A 242 28.09 13.58 6.28
C ASN A 242 28.04 13.15 4.81
N GLU A 243 26.94 12.53 4.34
CA GLU A 243 26.81 12.09 2.94
C GLU A 243 26.37 13.22 2.01
N GLN A 244 25.43 14.07 2.46
CA GLN A 244 25.01 15.25 1.70
C GLN A 244 26.15 16.25 1.49
N LEU A 245 27.01 16.39 2.50
CA LEU A 245 28.17 17.27 2.43
C LEU A 245 29.06 16.93 1.23
N ASN A 246 29.28 15.65 0.92
CA ASN A 246 30.21 15.21 -0.13
C ASN A 246 29.59 15.18 -1.54
N GLN A 247 28.31 15.49 -1.69
CA GLN A 247 27.62 15.49 -2.98
C GLN A 247 27.66 16.87 -3.63
N ILE A 248 27.75 16.89 -4.96
CA ILE A 248 27.75 18.13 -5.75
C ILE A 248 26.31 18.49 -6.11
N GLU A 249 25.76 19.50 -5.43
CA GLU A 249 24.37 19.95 -5.59
C GLU A 249 23.99 20.31 -7.05
N ALA A 250 24.97 20.78 -7.85
CA ALA A 250 24.75 21.23 -9.22
C ALA A 250 24.26 20.13 -10.18
N PHE A 251 24.47 18.84 -9.85
CA PHE A 251 24.07 17.72 -10.72
C PHE A 251 22.70 17.12 -10.36
N HIS A 252 22.09 17.50 -9.23
CA HIS A 252 20.81 16.94 -8.81
C HIS A 252 19.71 17.21 -9.84
N GLY A 253 18.89 16.19 -10.12
CA GLY A 253 17.80 16.27 -11.09
C GLY A 253 18.22 16.18 -12.56
N SER A 254 19.50 15.92 -12.84
CA SER A 254 20.00 15.74 -14.21
C SER A 254 19.83 14.33 -14.78
N HIS A 255 19.29 13.38 -14.00
CA HIS A 255 19.09 11.99 -14.42
C HIS A 255 18.11 11.84 -15.60
N LYS A 256 18.19 10.73 -16.33
CA LYS A 256 17.34 10.44 -17.51
C LYS A 256 16.18 9.46 -17.23
N CYS A 257 15.91 9.12 -15.98
CA CYS A 257 14.75 8.29 -15.62
C CYS A 257 13.40 8.93 -16.00
N HIS A 258 12.42 8.12 -16.42
CA HIS A 258 11.07 8.61 -16.71
C HIS A 258 10.36 9.12 -15.44
N VAL A 259 10.00 10.41 -15.45
CA VAL A 259 9.48 11.13 -14.27
C VAL A 259 8.23 10.48 -13.65
N HIS A 260 7.32 9.92 -14.46
CA HIS A 260 6.05 9.40 -13.96
C HIS A 260 6.08 7.94 -13.52
N SER A 261 6.96 7.13 -14.10
CA SER A 261 6.96 5.67 -13.91
C SER A 261 8.21 5.17 -13.16
N MET A 262 9.24 6.01 -13.02
CA MET A 262 10.51 5.64 -12.40
C MET A 262 10.94 6.60 -11.27
N ARG A 263 11.80 6.09 -10.40
CA ARG A 263 12.52 6.82 -9.36
C ARG A 263 14.02 6.63 -9.54
N CYS A 264 14.79 7.70 -9.37
CA CYS A 264 16.25 7.66 -9.43
C CYS A 264 16.81 7.26 -8.07
N VAL A 265 17.74 6.29 -8.05
CA VAL A 265 18.46 5.88 -6.84
C VAL A 265 19.95 6.02 -7.09
N TYR A 266 20.62 6.88 -6.32
CA TYR A 266 22.07 7.09 -6.43
C TYR A 266 22.84 5.84 -6.01
N ARG A 267 23.88 5.47 -6.77
CA ARG A 267 24.75 4.31 -6.51
C ARG A 267 26.21 4.73 -6.58
N PRO A 268 26.88 4.96 -5.44
CA PRO A 268 28.29 5.35 -5.45
C PRO A 268 29.16 4.19 -5.96
N VAL A 269 30.09 4.50 -6.86
CA VAL A 269 31.02 3.52 -7.44
C VAL A 269 32.06 3.14 -6.38
N SER A 270 31.98 1.90 -5.87
CA SER A 270 32.93 1.36 -4.90
C SER A 270 33.94 0.46 -5.61
N VAL A 271 35.20 0.88 -5.73
CA VAL A 271 36.27 -0.02 -6.18
C VAL A 271 36.81 -0.75 -4.96
N THR A 272 36.52 -2.04 -4.85
CA THR A 272 37.28 -2.92 -3.95
C THR A 272 38.66 -3.09 -4.55
N ALA A 273 39.70 -2.62 -3.86
CA ALA A 273 41.06 -3.01 -4.20
C ALA A 273 41.12 -4.54 -4.16
N ALA A 274 41.26 -5.17 -5.34
CA ALA A 274 41.48 -6.59 -5.44
C ALA A 274 42.80 -6.88 -4.73
N ALA A 275 42.73 -7.40 -3.51
CA ALA A 275 43.86 -8.08 -2.91
C ALA A 275 44.21 -9.22 -3.87
N ILE A 276 45.42 -9.18 -4.42
CA ILE A 276 46.00 -10.24 -5.22
C ILE A 276 45.85 -11.54 -4.42
N ASN A 277 45.05 -12.45 -4.98
CA ASN A 277 44.66 -13.70 -4.38
C ASN A 277 45.87 -14.66 -4.41
N MET A 278 46.32 -15.14 -3.25
CA MET A 278 46.93 -16.46 -3.15
C MET A 278 46.00 -17.34 -2.31
N ASN A 279 45.35 -18.27 -3.02
CA ASN A 279 44.80 -19.56 -2.58
C ASN A 279 44.34 -19.72 -1.12
N TYR A 280 43.05 -20.02 -0.93
CA TYR A 280 42.61 -21.38 -0.57
C TYR A 280 41.08 -21.53 -0.70
N ASN A 281 40.67 -22.66 -1.30
CA ASN A 281 39.29 -23.12 -1.39
C ASN A 281 38.77 -23.61 -0.03
N HIS A 282 37.52 -23.33 0.34
CA HIS A 282 36.58 -24.38 0.77
C HIS A 282 35.11 -23.92 0.90
N TYR A 283 34.22 -24.81 0.45
CA TYR A 283 32.77 -24.85 0.64
C TYR A 283 32.37 -25.01 2.12
N SER A 284 31.26 -24.39 2.57
CA SER A 284 30.04 -25.07 3.07
C SER A 284 29.10 -24.19 3.94
N ASN A 285 27.80 -24.48 3.80
CA ASN A 285 26.66 -24.07 4.64
C ASN A 285 26.84 -24.44 6.11
N THR A 286 26.32 -23.63 7.05
CA THR A 286 25.21 -23.97 8.00
C THR A 286 25.14 -23.02 9.21
N SER A 287 23.92 -22.87 9.70
CA SER A 287 23.44 -22.19 10.91
C SER A 287 23.90 -22.83 12.22
N SER A 288 24.24 -22.02 13.24
CA SER A 288 23.84 -22.28 14.65
C SER A 288 24.29 -21.19 15.62
N PHE A 289 23.36 -20.84 16.52
CA PHE A 289 23.52 -20.12 17.78
C PHE A 289 24.60 -20.72 18.70
N THR A 290 25.38 -19.89 19.40
CA THR A 290 25.74 -20.06 20.82
C THR A 290 26.15 -18.72 21.47
N ASN A 291 25.69 -18.53 22.71
CA ASN A 291 26.10 -17.47 23.64
C ASN A 291 27.45 -17.81 24.28
N ALA A 292 28.36 -16.83 24.39
CA ALA A 292 29.40 -16.82 25.43
C ALA A 292 29.89 -15.39 25.70
N THR A 293 29.93 -15.06 26.99
CA THR A 293 30.40 -13.82 27.63
C THR A 293 31.94 -13.76 27.72
N GLY A 294 32.52 -12.56 27.57
CA GLY A 294 33.91 -12.28 27.99
C GLY A 294 34.53 -11.09 27.24
N GLY A 295 34.85 -10.02 27.96
CA GLY A 295 35.32 -8.75 27.39
C GLY A 295 36.83 -8.63 27.17
N SER A 296 37.16 -7.51 26.50
CA SER A 296 38.47 -6.82 26.40
C SER A 296 39.31 -7.12 25.16
N GLY A 297 39.58 -6.06 24.37
CA GLY A 297 40.63 -6.05 23.35
C GLY A 297 40.17 -5.68 21.94
N ALA A 298 39.68 -4.45 21.74
CA ALA A 298 39.43 -3.92 20.41
C ALA A 298 40.77 -3.59 19.70
N ALA A 299 41.30 -4.54 18.94
CA ALA A 299 42.27 -4.26 17.88
C ALA A 299 41.51 -4.27 16.55
N MET A 300 41.23 -3.09 15.99
CA MET A 300 40.64 -2.93 14.65
C MET A 300 41.61 -3.52 13.62
N ILE A 301 41.28 -4.70 13.11
CA ILE A 301 41.90 -5.28 11.92
C ILE A 301 41.31 -4.56 10.69
N SER A 302 42.21 -3.90 9.95
CA SER A 302 42.14 -3.53 8.53
C SER A 302 40.76 -3.22 7.94
N LYS A 303 40.39 -1.92 7.90
CA LYS A 303 39.44 -1.42 6.90
C LYS A 303 40.03 -1.74 5.52
N SER A 304 39.45 -2.72 4.81
CA SER A 304 39.51 -2.77 3.35
C SER A 304 39.19 -1.37 2.82
N LEU A 305 40.19 -0.69 2.25
CA LEU A 305 40.03 0.65 1.69
C LEU A 305 39.15 0.52 0.43
N ARG A 306 37.84 0.71 0.56
CA ARG A 306 36.96 0.95 -0.59
C ARG A 306 37.36 2.30 -1.16
N ILE A 307 37.98 2.33 -2.33
CA ILE A 307 38.23 3.58 -3.06
C ILE A 307 36.92 3.89 -3.77
N ILE A 308 36.17 4.85 -3.23
CA ILE A 308 34.97 5.37 -3.91
C ILE A 308 35.48 6.32 -4.99
N GLN A 309 35.22 6.02 -6.26
CA GLN A 309 35.41 7.00 -7.34
C GLN A 309 34.16 7.89 -7.38
N GLY A 310 34.28 9.12 -6.88
CA GLY A 310 33.14 10.02 -6.74
C GLY A 310 32.70 10.71 -8.04
N TRP A 311 33.59 10.81 -9.04
CA TRP A 311 33.35 11.52 -10.30
C TRP A 311 33.00 10.58 -11.45
N THR A 312 31.74 10.19 -11.58
CA THR A 312 31.26 9.33 -12.68
C THR A 312 29.88 9.75 -13.17
N ARG A 313 29.69 9.79 -14.50
CA ARG A 313 28.38 10.03 -15.14
C ARG A 313 27.56 8.74 -15.14
N GLY A 314 26.28 8.84 -14.81
CA GLY A 314 25.34 7.72 -14.80
C GLY A 314 25.43 6.85 -13.55
N ALA A 315 26.03 7.34 -12.46
CA ALA A 315 26.17 6.65 -11.17
C ALA A 315 24.84 6.54 -10.39
N TYR A 316 23.78 6.13 -11.06
CA TYR A 316 22.45 5.94 -10.51
C TYR A 316 21.77 4.72 -11.13
N GLU A 317 20.63 4.33 -10.58
CA GLU A 317 19.75 3.33 -11.15
C GLU A 317 18.32 3.86 -11.19
N CYS A 318 17.67 3.73 -12.34
CA CYS A 318 16.26 4.04 -12.50
C CYS A 318 15.43 2.83 -12.08
N LYS A 319 14.80 2.88 -10.91
CA LYS A 319 13.87 1.84 -10.45
C LYS A 319 12.44 2.22 -10.81
N CYS A 320 11.60 1.24 -11.12
CA CYS A 320 10.16 1.50 -11.27
C CYS A 320 9.58 2.02 -9.94
N ARG A 321 8.62 2.95 -10.04
CA ARG A 321 7.82 3.41 -8.90
C ARG A 321 6.82 2.33 -8.50
N ASP A 322 6.31 2.42 -7.28
CA ASP A 322 5.19 1.58 -6.83
C ASP A 322 4.01 1.73 -7.79
N GLY A 323 3.35 0.62 -8.11
CA GLY A 323 2.33 0.55 -9.16
C GLY A 323 2.88 0.37 -10.59
N PHE A 324 4.20 0.28 -10.77
CA PHE A 324 4.84 -0.02 -12.05
C PHE A 324 5.89 -1.15 -11.95
N TYR A 325 6.14 -1.85 -13.06
CA TYR A 325 7.13 -2.93 -13.15
C TYR A 325 7.82 -2.96 -14.51
N SER A 326 8.90 -3.72 -14.62
CA SER A 326 9.62 -3.99 -15.87
C SER A 326 10.02 -5.48 -15.89
N LEU A 327 9.61 -6.21 -16.94
CA LEU A 327 9.99 -7.61 -17.13
C LEU A 327 11.48 -7.77 -17.51
N PRO A 328 12.02 -6.97 -18.45
CA PRO A 328 13.40 -7.15 -18.87
C PRO A 328 14.41 -6.75 -17.77
N HIS A 329 14.04 -5.79 -16.91
CA HIS A 329 14.91 -5.26 -15.86
C HIS A 329 14.19 -5.13 -14.51
N PRO A 330 13.93 -6.24 -13.78
CA PRO A 330 13.18 -6.21 -12.52
C PRO A 330 13.84 -5.41 -11.39
N GLN A 331 15.17 -5.30 -11.41
CA GLN A 331 15.95 -4.61 -10.37
C GLN A 331 16.13 -3.11 -10.64
N GLY A 332 15.73 -2.64 -11.83
CA GLY A 332 15.96 -1.28 -12.31
C GLY A 332 16.96 -1.22 -13.46
N PHE A 333 17.05 -0.05 -14.09
CA PHE A 333 17.90 0.23 -15.23
C PHE A 333 19.16 0.98 -14.79
N ASN A 334 20.33 0.52 -15.22
CA ASN A 334 21.60 1.18 -14.91
C ASN A 334 21.67 2.57 -15.57
N GLY A 335 21.98 3.60 -14.78
CA GLY A 335 22.04 4.99 -15.21
C GLY A 335 23.01 5.23 -16.35
N SER A 336 24.19 4.61 -16.36
CA SER A 336 25.15 4.78 -17.47
C SER A 336 24.58 4.35 -18.82
N ILE A 337 23.78 3.27 -18.85
CA ILE A 337 23.13 2.79 -20.07
C ILE A 337 21.92 3.70 -20.41
N MET A 338 21.19 4.16 -19.40
CA MET A 338 20.07 5.09 -19.56
C MET A 338 20.51 6.42 -20.20
N GLU A 339 21.68 6.94 -19.82
CA GLU A 339 22.28 8.15 -20.40
C GLU A 339 22.58 7.98 -21.90
N VAL A 340 23.16 6.84 -22.29
CA VAL A 340 23.47 6.53 -23.70
C VAL A 340 22.18 6.37 -24.51
N ALA A 341 21.23 5.57 -24.01
CA ALA A 341 19.96 5.35 -24.69
C ALA A 341 19.17 6.66 -24.87
N PHE A 342 19.18 7.54 -23.86
CA PHE A 342 18.55 8.85 -23.96
C PHE A 342 19.24 9.75 -24.99
N GLN A 343 20.58 9.70 -25.06
CA GLN A 343 21.35 10.47 -26.04
C GLN A 343 21.02 10.03 -27.47
N GLU A 344 21.00 8.72 -27.74
CA GLU A 344 20.61 8.18 -29.05
C GLU A 344 19.18 8.57 -29.45
N TYR A 345 18.26 8.56 -28.48
CA TYR A 345 16.89 9.02 -28.70
C TYR A 345 16.83 10.51 -29.04
N ARG A 346 17.58 11.35 -28.30
CA ARG A 346 17.67 12.80 -28.56
C ARG A 346 18.25 13.11 -29.93
N ASP A 347 19.22 12.32 -30.37
CA ASP A 347 19.89 12.46 -31.66
C ASP A 347 19.10 11.81 -32.82
N ASN A 348 17.88 11.29 -32.54
CA ASN A 348 17.02 10.56 -33.48
C ASN A 348 17.67 9.32 -34.12
N ILE A 349 18.58 8.66 -33.41
CA ILE A 349 19.29 7.45 -33.88
C ILE A 349 18.47 6.20 -33.54
N SER A 350 17.93 6.09 -32.33
CA SER A 350 17.19 4.91 -31.86
C SER A 350 15.98 5.28 -30.99
N SER A 351 14.89 4.50 -31.08
CA SER A 351 13.71 4.64 -30.20
C SER A 351 13.79 3.79 -28.93
N TYR A 352 14.92 3.10 -28.73
CA TYR A 352 15.09 2.06 -27.71
C TYR A 352 14.84 2.57 -26.27
N TYR A 353 15.15 3.85 -26.01
CA TYR A 353 14.80 4.55 -24.77
C TYR A 353 13.29 4.53 -24.47
N MET A 354 12.44 4.80 -25.48
CA MET A 354 10.98 4.85 -25.31
C MET A 354 10.32 3.46 -25.35
N ASP A 355 10.96 2.47 -25.98
CA ASP A 355 10.35 1.15 -26.18
C ASP A 355 10.78 0.11 -25.13
N VAL A 356 12.03 0.17 -24.65
CA VAL A 356 12.61 -0.87 -23.78
C VAL A 356 12.94 -0.36 -22.37
N PHE A 357 13.33 0.91 -22.25
CA PHE A 357 13.62 1.54 -20.95
C PHE A 357 12.37 2.11 -20.29
N VAL A 358 11.27 1.35 -20.30
CA VAL A 358 9.99 1.78 -19.74
C VAL A 358 9.50 0.85 -18.63
N CYS A 359 8.83 1.43 -17.64
CA CYS A 359 8.06 0.68 -16.67
C CYS A 359 6.58 0.71 -17.04
N VAL A 360 5.96 -0.46 -17.04
CA VAL A 360 4.53 -0.67 -17.32
C VAL A 360 3.72 -0.64 -16.02
N ARG A 361 2.47 -0.20 -16.11
CA ARG A 361 1.58 -0.17 -14.93
C ARG A 361 1.21 -1.59 -14.50
N CYS A 362 1.15 -1.81 -13.20
CA CYS A 362 0.63 -3.02 -12.60
C CYS A 362 -0.85 -3.24 -12.96
N ALA A 363 -1.30 -4.49 -12.85
CA ALA A 363 -2.71 -4.81 -12.95
C ALA A 363 -3.53 -4.03 -11.89
N PRO A 364 -4.81 -3.71 -12.19
CA PRO A 364 -5.67 -2.99 -11.25
C PRO A 364 -5.73 -3.69 -9.88
N GLY A 365 -5.60 -2.90 -8.81
CA GLY A 365 -5.65 -3.39 -7.43
C GLY A 365 -4.29 -3.79 -6.82
N CYS A 366 -3.21 -3.84 -7.60
CA CYS A 366 -1.85 -4.03 -7.08
C CYS A 366 -1.25 -2.71 -6.56
N ALA A 367 -0.63 -2.74 -5.38
CA ALA A 367 0.23 -1.64 -4.91
C ALA A 367 1.66 -1.76 -5.45
N THR A 368 2.19 -2.98 -5.49
CA THR A 368 3.48 -3.33 -6.10
C THR A 368 3.28 -4.60 -6.92
N CYS A 369 4.05 -4.76 -8.00
CA CYS A 369 4.02 -5.95 -8.83
C CYS A 369 5.39 -6.21 -9.45
N THR A 370 5.66 -7.48 -9.75
CA THR A 370 6.87 -7.93 -10.45
C THR A 370 6.57 -8.35 -11.89
N GLY A 371 5.29 -8.48 -12.24
CA GLY A 371 4.83 -9.02 -13.51
C GLY A 371 3.40 -8.60 -13.87
N PRO A 372 2.86 -9.12 -14.98
CA PRO A 372 1.49 -8.85 -15.45
C PRO A 372 0.40 -9.57 -14.64
N GLU A 373 0.76 -10.23 -13.54
CA GLU A 373 -0.15 -11.04 -12.75
C GLU A 373 -1.27 -10.19 -12.13
N PRO A 374 -2.54 -10.64 -12.20
CA PRO A 374 -3.65 -9.89 -11.63
C PRO A 374 -3.59 -9.95 -10.10
N CYS A 375 -3.82 -8.82 -9.42
CA CYS A 375 -4.00 -8.82 -7.96
C CYS A 375 -5.47 -9.00 -7.54
N LEU A 376 -6.43 -8.78 -8.44
CA LEU A 376 -7.86 -8.92 -8.15
C LEU A 376 -8.36 -10.28 -8.63
N ALA A 377 -9.18 -10.95 -7.82
CA ALA A 377 -9.79 -12.21 -8.22
C ALA A 377 -10.76 -11.99 -9.40
N SER A 378 -10.69 -12.85 -10.41
CA SER A 378 -11.62 -12.83 -11.53
C SER A 378 -12.97 -13.42 -11.11
N TYR A 379 -14.06 -12.74 -11.47
CA TYR A 379 -15.42 -13.23 -11.26
C TYR A 379 -15.96 -13.90 -12.52
N ASN A 380 -16.48 -15.12 -12.42
CA ASN A 380 -17.23 -15.72 -13.51
C ASN A 380 -18.65 -15.15 -13.56
N TRP A 381 -18.79 -14.04 -14.28
CA TRP A 381 -20.06 -13.31 -14.39
C TRP A 381 -21.19 -14.18 -14.97
N VAL A 382 -20.88 -15.03 -15.95
CA VAL A 382 -21.87 -15.94 -16.56
C VAL A 382 -22.43 -16.89 -15.50
N PHE A 383 -21.55 -17.55 -14.74
CA PHE A 383 -21.96 -18.45 -13.66
C PHE A 383 -22.82 -17.73 -12.61
N ARG A 384 -22.41 -16.56 -12.13
CA ARG A 384 -23.18 -15.80 -11.13
C ARG A 384 -24.56 -15.36 -11.65
N THR A 385 -24.61 -14.85 -12.87
CA THR A 385 -25.87 -14.41 -13.48
C THR A 385 -26.84 -15.58 -13.64
N THR A 386 -26.37 -16.78 -13.99
CA THR A 386 -27.25 -17.96 -14.06
C THR A 386 -27.90 -18.28 -12.70
N LEU A 387 -27.13 -18.29 -11.60
CA LEU A 387 -27.68 -18.54 -10.26
C LEU A 387 -28.63 -17.44 -9.78
N LEU A 388 -28.33 -16.17 -10.11
CA LEU A 388 -29.21 -15.04 -9.81
C LEU A 388 -30.55 -15.17 -10.54
N THR A 389 -30.52 -15.43 -11.86
CA THR A 389 -31.74 -15.54 -12.66
C THR A 389 -32.66 -16.64 -12.14
N PHE A 390 -32.11 -17.79 -11.76
CA PHE A 390 -32.88 -18.86 -11.11
C PHE A 390 -33.52 -18.39 -9.80
N SER A 391 -32.76 -17.70 -8.95
CA SER A 391 -33.26 -17.21 -7.66
C SER A 391 -34.35 -16.15 -7.81
N VAL A 392 -34.21 -15.23 -8.78
CA VAL A 392 -35.22 -14.23 -9.11
C VAL A 392 -36.48 -14.87 -9.67
N MET A 393 -36.34 -15.91 -10.50
CA MET A 393 -37.47 -16.70 -10.98
C MET A 393 -38.21 -17.37 -9.81
N CYS A 394 -37.50 -17.94 -8.83
CA CYS A 394 -38.12 -18.49 -7.61
C CYS A 394 -38.86 -17.42 -6.80
N ALA A 395 -38.28 -16.22 -6.65
CA ALA A 395 -38.95 -15.09 -5.99
C ALA A 395 -40.20 -14.63 -6.74
N GLY A 396 -40.16 -14.57 -8.08
CA GLY A 396 -41.34 -14.28 -8.90
C GLY A 396 -42.43 -15.33 -8.70
N PHE A 397 -42.04 -16.61 -8.67
CA PHE A 397 -42.97 -17.72 -8.42
C PHE A 397 -43.62 -17.62 -7.03
N THR A 398 -42.90 -17.22 -5.98
CA THR A 398 -43.52 -17.03 -4.65
C THR A 398 -44.53 -15.88 -4.64
N VAL A 399 -44.27 -14.78 -5.33
CA VAL A 399 -45.23 -13.68 -5.48
C VAL A 399 -46.49 -14.14 -6.23
N VAL A 400 -46.33 -14.91 -7.30
CA VAL A 400 -47.48 -15.51 -8.03
C VAL A 400 -48.28 -16.43 -7.11
N LEU A 401 -47.62 -17.25 -6.27
CA LEU A 401 -48.29 -18.08 -5.28
C LEU A 401 -49.06 -17.24 -4.24
N VAL A 402 -48.53 -16.10 -3.80
CA VAL A 402 -49.25 -15.19 -2.90
C VAL A 402 -50.54 -14.69 -3.56
N LEU A 403 -50.47 -14.22 -4.80
CA LEU A 403 -51.64 -13.74 -5.55
C LEU A 403 -52.67 -14.85 -5.75
N TYR A 404 -52.22 -16.04 -6.15
CA TYR A 404 -53.07 -17.22 -6.31
C TYR A 404 -53.78 -17.59 -5.00
N MET A 405 -53.05 -17.58 -3.88
CA MET A 405 -53.63 -17.85 -2.56
C MET A 405 -54.61 -16.77 -2.10
N TYR A 406 -54.33 -15.51 -2.41
CA TYR A 406 -55.23 -14.41 -2.10
C TYR A 406 -56.56 -14.55 -2.87
N GLN A 407 -56.51 -14.90 -4.14
CA GLN A 407 -57.69 -15.15 -4.97
C GLN A 407 -58.51 -16.34 -4.45
N HIS A 408 -57.85 -17.44 -4.11
CA HIS A 408 -58.50 -18.66 -3.62
C HIS A 408 -58.68 -18.71 -2.08
N ARG A 409 -58.53 -17.59 -1.37
CA ARG A 409 -58.61 -17.56 0.11
C ARG A 409 -59.96 -18.02 0.70
N LYS A 410 -61.02 -17.98 -0.11
CA LYS A 410 -62.38 -18.41 0.29
C LYS A 410 -62.57 -19.93 0.22
N VAL A 411 -61.72 -20.64 -0.53
CA VAL A 411 -61.73 -22.11 -0.66
C VAL A 411 -61.44 -22.74 0.70
N LYS A 412 -62.17 -23.81 1.04
CA LYS A 412 -62.14 -24.39 2.40
C LYS A 412 -60.73 -24.76 2.87
N VAL A 413 -59.90 -25.35 2.00
CA VAL A 413 -58.50 -25.72 2.31
C VAL A 413 -57.67 -24.52 2.81
N PHE A 414 -57.77 -23.35 2.17
CA PHE A 414 -57.02 -22.16 2.60
C PHE A 414 -57.69 -21.43 3.76
N LYS A 415 -59.03 -21.39 3.80
CA LYS A 415 -59.80 -20.75 4.88
C LYS A 415 -59.50 -21.39 6.24
N VAL A 416 -59.39 -22.71 6.31
CA VAL A 416 -59.09 -23.46 7.55
C VAL A 416 -57.62 -23.29 7.97
N ALA A 417 -56.71 -23.14 7.00
CA ALA A 417 -55.28 -23.07 7.26
C ALA A 417 -54.77 -21.66 7.66
N SER A 418 -55.66 -20.73 8.00
CA SER A 418 -55.36 -19.33 8.36
C SER A 418 -54.56 -18.59 7.26
N PRO A 419 -55.25 -17.99 6.25
CA PRO A 419 -54.60 -17.44 5.05
C PRO A 419 -53.64 -16.28 5.33
N ILE A 420 -53.82 -15.54 6.44
CA ILE A 420 -52.93 -14.46 6.86
C ILE A 420 -51.52 -15.00 7.16
N PHE A 421 -51.41 -16.03 7.99
CA PHE A 421 -50.10 -16.64 8.33
C PHE A 421 -49.41 -17.21 7.10
N LEU A 422 -50.16 -17.85 6.20
CA LEU A 422 -49.61 -18.40 4.96
C LEU A 422 -49.07 -17.29 4.03
N THR A 423 -49.75 -16.15 3.97
CA THR A 423 -49.28 -14.99 3.20
C THR A 423 -47.99 -14.42 3.80
N ILE A 424 -47.93 -14.27 5.12
CA ILE A 424 -46.74 -13.79 5.84
C ILE A 424 -45.55 -14.74 5.63
N THR A 425 -45.78 -16.06 5.67
CA THR A 425 -44.74 -17.05 5.38
C THR A 425 -44.20 -16.92 3.95
N LEU A 426 -45.07 -16.76 2.94
CA LEU A 426 -44.60 -16.58 1.56
C LEU A 426 -43.87 -15.25 1.33
N LEU A 427 -44.30 -14.17 1.99
CA LEU A 427 -43.58 -12.89 1.96
C LEU A 427 -42.19 -13.03 2.58
N GLY A 428 -42.07 -13.73 3.71
CA GLY A 428 -40.78 -14.06 4.31
C GLY A 428 -39.88 -14.87 3.37
N CYS A 429 -40.44 -15.88 2.67
CA CYS A 429 -39.71 -16.63 1.64
C CYS A 429 -39.25 -15.75 0.48
N ALA A 430 -40.09 -14.82 0.00
CA ALA A 430 -39.71 -13.87 -1.04
C ALA A 430 -38.54 -12.97 -0.58
N PHE A 431 -38.59 -12.47 0.66
CA PHE A 431 -37.49 -11.69 1.25
C PHE A 431 -36.19 -12.50 1.37
N MET A 432 -36.25 -13.79 1.71
CA MET A 432 -35.05 -14.64 1.75
C MET A 432 -34.41 -14.82 0.36
N TYR A 433 -35.20 -14.95 -0.71
CA TYR A 433 -34.65 -15.02 -2.07
C TYR A 433 -33.96 -13.72 -2.52
N LEU A 434 -34.38 -12.56 -1.99
CA LEU A 434 -33.72 -11.27 -2.28
C LEU A 434 -32.28 -11.21 -1.78
N GLU A 435 -31.85 -12.09 -0.87
CA GLU A 435 -30.45 -12.22 -0.45
C GLU A 435 -29.50 -12.40 -1.66
N MET A 436 -29.90 -13.23 -2.64
CA MET A 436 -29.07 -13.50 -3.83
C MET A 436 -28.91 -12.27 -4.73
N ALA A 437 -29.90 -11.38 -4.74
CA ALA A 437 -29.84 -10.12 -5.46
C ALA A 437 -29.01 -9.08 -4.71
N ALA A 438 -29.10 -9.06 -3.37
CA ALA A 438 -28.37 -8.12 -2.52
C ALA A 438 -26.84 -8.32 -2.58
N ILE A 439 -26.37 -9.57 -2.78
CA ILE A 439 -24.94 -9.90 -2.83
C ILE A 439 -24.35 -9.86 -4.26
N PHE A 440 -25.17 -9.80 -5.31
CA PHE A 440 -24.73 -9.73 -6.71
C PHE A 440 -23.98 -8.44 -7.12
N PRO A 441 -24.36 -7.22 -6.68
CA PRO A 441 -23.62 -6.00 -7.05
C PRO A 441 -22.19 -6.00 -6.51
N ILE A 442 -21.34 -5.11 -7.03
CA ILE A 442 -19.99 -4.87 -6.48
C ILE A 442 -20.14 -4.65 -4.97
N LEU A 443 -19.51 -5.53 -4.20
CA LEU A 443 -19.75 -5.59 -2.76
C LEU A 443 -19.31 -4.27 -2.11
N ASP A 444 -20.31 -3.59 -1.57
CA ASP A 444 -20.21 -2.31 -0.90
C ASP A 444 -20.99 -2.38 0.43
N THR A 445 -20.80 -1.38 1.28
CA THR A 445 -21.42 -1.31 2.61
C THR A 445 -22.94 -1.48 2.54
N TYR A 446 -23.60 -0.84 1.58
CA TYR A 446 -25.06 -0.96 1.40
C TYR A 446 -25.50 -2.36 0.98
N SER A 447 -24.75 -3.01 0.09
CA SER A 447 -25.01 -4.38 -0.38
C SER A 447 -24.83 -5.39 0.76
N CYS A 448 -23.84 -5.17 1.62
CA CYS A 448 -23.64 -5.96 2.83
C CYS A 448 -24.78 -5.79 3.84
N ILE A 449 -25.21 -4.56 4.11
CA ILE A 449 -26.38 -4.29 4.96
C ILE A 449 -27.62 -5.01 4.40
N ALA A 450 -27.92 -4.82 3.12
CA ALA A 450 -29.07 -5.44 2.47
C ALA A 450 -29.04 -6.97 2.58
N THR A 451 -27.88 -7.60 2.34
CA THR A 451 -27.71 -9.06 2.42
C THR A 451 -28.03 -9.60 3.81
N LYS A 452 -27.50 -8.97 4.88
CA LYS A 452 -27.78 -9.39 6.26
C LYS A 452 -29.26 -9.20 6.59
N TRP A 453 -29.84 -8.06 6.22
CA TRP A 453 -31.24 -7.74 6.48
C TRP A 453 -32.21 -8.71 5.79
N THR A 454 -32.07 -8.92 4.48
CA THR A 454 -32.98 -9.78 3.70
C THR A 454 -32.98 -11.21 4.22
N ARG A 455 -31.80 -11.70 4.59
CA ARG A 455 -31.61 -13.05 5.15
C ARG A 455 -32.27 -13.22 6.51
N HIS A 456 -31.85 -12.42 7.50
CA HIS A 456 -32.26 -12.62 8.89
C HIS A 456 -33.71 -12.20 9.12
N MET A 457 -34.16 -11.14 8.46
CA MET A 457 -35.57 -10.72 8.52
C MET A 457 -36.47 -11.72 7.80
N GLY A 458 -36.06 -12.22 6.61
CA GLY A 458 -36.81 -13.24 5.88
C GLY A 458 -36.95 -14.54 6.67
N PHE A 459 -35.87 -14.99 7.31
CA PHE A 459 -35.88 -16.14 8.23
C PHE A 459 -36.84 -15.91 9.40
N CYS A 460 -36.71 -14.78 10.09
CA CYS A 460 -37.53 -14.45 11.26
C CYS A 460 -39.02 -14.41 10.91
N VAL A 461 -39.40 -13.73 9.82
CA VAL A 461 -40.80 -13.65 9.35
C VAL A 461 -41.36 -15.03 9.02
N THR A 462 -40.62 -15.84 8.25
CA THR A 462 -41.08 -17.15 7.76
C THR A 462 -41.29 -18.13 8.92
N TYR A 463 -40.26 -18.31 9.74
CA TYR A 463 -40.26 -19.36 10.76
C TYR A 463 -41.02 -18.95 12.01
N THR A 464 -41.10 -17.66 12.35
CA THR A 464 -41.99 -17.21 13.44
C THR A 464 -43.46 -17.46 13.07
N ALA A 465 -43.88 -17.19 11.83
CA ALA A 465 -45.24 -17.48 11.39
C ALA A 465 -45.57 -18.98 11.45
N LEU A 466 -44.65 -19.85 10.99
CA LEU A 466 -44.81 -21.31 11.07
C LEU A 466 -44.83 -21.80 12.52
N LEU A 467 -43.93 -21.31 13.37
CA LEU A 467 -43.82 -21.73 14.76
C LEU A 467 -44.99 -21.26 15.62
N MET A 468 -45.48 -20.03 15.44
CA MET A 468 -46.68 -19.55 16.13
C MET A 468 -47.89 -20.43 15.80
N LYS A 469 -48.03 -20.82 14.52
CA LYS A 469 -49.10 -21.74 14.09
C LYS A 469 -48.98 -23.11 14.74
N THR A 470 -47.77 -23.68 14.81
CA THR A 470 -47.51 -24.97 15.47
C THR A 470 -47.67 -24.88 16.99
N TRP A 471 -47.28 -23.75 17.59
CA TRP A 471 -47.39 -23.49 19.02
C TRP A 471 -48.85 -23.45 19.47
N ARG A 472 -49.74 -22.81 18.70
CA ARG A 472 -51.20 -22.86 18.92
C ARG A 472 -51.70 -24.32 19.02
N VAL A 473 -51.25 -25.20 18.12
CA VAL A 473 -51.62 -26.62 18.14
C VAL A 473 -51.12 -27.30 19.41
N SER A 474 -49.87 -27.00 19.82
CA SER A 474 -49.27 -27.58 21.04
C SER A 474 -50.02 -27.19 22.33
N LEU A 475 -50.47 -25.93 22.44
CA LEU A 475 -51.27 -25.47 23.57
C LEU A 475 -52.64 -26.16 23.59
N THR A 476 -53.27 -26.26 22.42
CA THR A 476 -54.61 -26.85 22.28
C THR A 476 -54.62 -28.36 22.57
N TYR A 477 -53.49 -29.06 22.38
CA TYR A 477 -53.32 -30.49 22.66
C TYR A 477 -52.97 -30.80 24.14
N ARG A 478 -52.32 -29.86 24.85
CA ARG A 478 -51.86 -30.06 26.24
C ARG A 478 -52.99 -29.97 27.28
N VAL A 479 -54.07 -29.24 27.00
CA VAL A 479 -55.21 -29.10 27.92
C VAL A 479 -56.19 -30.26 27.69
N LYS A 480 -56.10 -31.32 28.51
CA LYS A 480 -56.97 -32.52 28.44
C LYS A 480 -58.37 -32.35 29.05
N SER A 481 -58.69 -31.20 29.65
CA SER A 481 -59.95 -30.99 30.38
C SER A 481 -60.68 -29.71 29.93
N ALA A 482 -61.99 -29.70 30.14
CA ALA A 482 -63.09 -29.01 29.46
C ALA A 482 -63.02 -27.48 29.18
N HIS A 483 -61.94 -26.78 29.53
CA HIS A 483 -61.77 -25.36 29.23
C HIS A 483 -60.72 -25.11 28.14
N LYS A 484 -61.11 -25.41 26.90
CA LYS A 484 -60.23 -25.26 25.73
C LYS A 484 -60.05 -23.77 25.38
N VAL A 485 -58.87 -23.24 25.68
CA VAL A 485 -58.50 -21.85 25.37
C VAL A 485 -58.62 -21.60 23.86
N LYS A 486 -59.61 -20.82 23.44
CA LYS A 486 -59.81 -20.42 22.04
C LYS A 486 -58.91 -19.23 21.73
N LEU A 487 -57.66 -19.47 21.34
CA LEU A 487 -56.79 -18.42 20.81
C LEU A 487 -57.26 -18.00 19.41
N THR A 488 -57.51 -16.71 19.24
CA THR A 488 -57.92 -16.09 17.98
C THR A 488 -56.68 -15.77 17.12
N ASP A 489 -56.78 -15.86 15.78
CA ASP A 489 -55.68 -15.51 14.86
C ASP A 489 -55.12 -14.09 15.09
N LYS A 490 -55.96 -13.13 15.54
CA LYS A 490 -55.51 -11.78 15.93
C LYS A 490 -54.59 -11.79 17.15
N GLN A 491 -54.89 -12.61 18.16
CA GLN A 491 -54.05 -12.76 19.34
C GLN A 491 -52.72 -13.41 18.98
N LEU A 492 -52.75 -14.40 18.08
CA LEU A 492 -51.52 -15.04 17.60
C LEU A 492 -50.63 -14.06 16.81
N LEU A 493 -51.24 -13.19 16.00
CA LEU A 493 -50.53 -12.11 15.32
C LEU A 493 -49.92 -11.12 16.32
N GLN A 494 -50.65 -10.78 17.39
CA GLN A 494 -50.16 -9.92 18.47
C GLN A 494 -48.93 -10.51 19.18
N TRP A 495 -48.83 -11.83 19.33
CA TRP A 495 -47.63 -12.49 19.88
C TRP A 495 -46.45 -12.53 18.91
N MET A 496 -46.71 -12.51 17.60
CA MET A 496 -45.66 -12.49 16.57
C MET A 496 -44.98 -11.12 16.45
N VAL A 497 -45.72 -10.03 16.63
CA VAL A 497 -45.21 -8.65 16.46
C VAL A 497 -44.01 -8.34 17.40
N PRO A 498 -44.03 -8.66 18.71
CA PRO A 498 -42.89 -8.44 19.59
C PRO A 498 -41.61 -9.13 19.10
N ILE A 499 -41.70 -10.36 18.60
CA ILE A 499 -40.54 -11.13 18.11
C ILE A 499 -39.92 -10.44 16.89
N LEU A 500 -40.77 -10.01 15.94
CA LEU A 500 -40.32 -9.27 14.75
C LEU A 500 -39.75 -7.90 15.12
N LEU A 501 -40.34 -7.22 16.10
CA LEU A 501 -39.88 -5.91 16.58
C LEU A 501 -38.49 -6.00 17.23
N VAL A 502 -38.24 -7.04 18.04
CA VAL A 502 -36.90 -7.30 18.60
C VAL A 502 -35.86 -7.48 17.49
N MET A 503 -36.20 -8.25 16.45
CA MET A 503 -35.29 -8.45 15.31
C MET A 503 -35.02 -7.14 14.54
N LEU A 504 -36.05 -6.32 14.30
CA LEU A 504 -35.90 -5.01 13.65
C LEU A 504 -35.02 -4.05 14.45
N ILE A 505 -35.22 -3.97 15.77
CA ILE A 505 -34.40 -3.13 16.66
C ILE A 505 -32.96 -3.63 16.67
N TYR A 506 -32.74 -4.95 16.71
CA TYR A 506 -31.40 -5.54 16.69
C TYR A 506 -30.66 -5.19 15.38
N LEU A 507 -31.26 -5.46 14.22
CA LEU A 507 -30.67 -5.17 12.92
C LEU A 507 -30.48 -3.67 12.69
N GLY A 508 -31.43 -2.84 13.15
CA GLY A 508 -31.33 -1.38 13.12
C GLY A 508 -30.16 -0.89 13.98
N THR A 509 -30.05 -1.36 15.22
CA THR A 509 -28.96 -1.00 16.14
C THR A 509 -27.61 -1.42 15.57
N TRP A 510 -27.51 -2.61 15.00
CA TRP A 510 -26.29 -3.08 14.35
C TRP A 510 -25.90 -2.18 13.17
N THR A 511 -26.85 -1.85 12.29
CA THR A 511 -26.61 -0.98 11.14
C THR A 511 -26.17 0.44 11.56
N LEU A 512 -26.70 0.95 12.67
CA LEU A 512 -26.37 2.29 13.19
C LEU A 512 -25.04 2.33 13.96
N SER A 513 -24.74 1.28 14.75
CA SER A 513 -23.57 1.26 15.62
C SER A 513 -22.30 0.78 14.91
N ALA A 514 -22.42 -0.27 14.10
CA ALA A 514 -21.28 -0.92 13.45
C ALA A 514 -21.74 -1.55 12.11
N PRO A 515 -21.99 -0.73 11.07
CA PRO A 515 -22.48 -1.22 9.79
C PRO A 515 -21.52 -2.25 9.17
N PRO A 516 -22.03 -3.37 8.60
CA PRO A 516 -21.19 -4.36 7.95
C PRO A 516 -20.56 -3.77 6.68
N THR A 517 -19.24 -3.69 6.65
CA THR A 517 -18.44 -3.14 5.55
C THR A 517 -17.87 -4.23 4.65
N ALA A 518 -17.49 -3.87 3.43
CA ALA A 518 -16.83 -4.78 2.50
C ALA A 518 -15.31 -4.79 2.74
N GLU A 519 -14.79 -5.86 3.34
CA GLU A 519 -13.37 -6.05 3.65
C GLU A 519 -12.64 -6.81 2.54
N LYS A 520 -11.35 -6.49 2.35
CA LYS A 520 -10.49 -7.16 1.36
C LYS A 520 -9.91 -8.43 1.96
N ILE A 521 -10.17 -9.56 1.32
CA ILE A 521 -9.67 -10.88 1.70
C ILE A 521 -8.84 -11.44 0.54
N VAL A 522 -7.83 -12.25 0.89
CA VAL A 522 -6.92 -12.88 -0.06
C VAL A 522 -7.33 -14.35 -0.23
N ASP A 523 -7.43 -14.80 -1.48
CA ASP A 523 -7.71 -16.19 -1.86
C ASP A 523 -6.43 -17.07 -1.82
N GLN A 524 -6.57 -18.40 -2.00
CA GLN A 524 -5.46 -19.36 -2.09
C GLN A 524 -4.35 -18.94 -3.06
N ASN A 525 -4.76 -18.32 -4.18
CA ASN A 525 -3.84 -17.90 -5.24
C ASN A 525 -3.23 -16.50 -4.98
N GLY A 526 -3.39 -15.93 -3.77
CA GLY A 526 -2.93 -14.57 -3.47
C GLY A 526 -3.79 -13.46 -4.06
N LEU A 527 -4.95 -13.79 -4.66
CA LEU A 527 -5.85 -12.85 -5.31
C LEU A 527 -6.78 -12.16 -4.30
N ILE A 528 -6.96 -10.85 -4.46
CA ILE A 528 -7.75 -10.02 -3.55
C ILE A 528 -9.19 -9.94 -4.05
N PHE A 529 -10.16 -10.18 -3.16
CA PHE A 529 -11.58 -9.95 -3.39
C PHE A 529 -12.25 -9.33 -2.17
N LYS A 530 -13.45 -8.77 -2.35
CA LYS A 530 -14.24 -8.18 -1.25
C LYS A 530 -15.23 -9.19 -0.65
N GLN A 531 -15.34 -9.21 0.67
CA GLN A 531 -16.34 -9.97 1.43
C GLN A 531 -16.94 -9.09 2.55
N CYS A 532 -18.20 -9.30 2.92
CA CYS A 532 -18.80 -8.57 4.04
C CYS A 532 -18.14 -8.97 5.35
N SER A 533 -17.87 -7.98 6.20
CA SER A 533 -17.29 -8.21 7.52
C SER A 533 -18.16 -9.18 8.35
N TYR A 534 -17.48 -9.97 9.16
CA TYR A 534 -18.10 -10.95 10.06
C TYR A 534 -17.61 -10.68 11.47
N ASN A 535 -18.47 -10.12 12.32
CA ASN A 535 -18.10 -9.60 13.64
C ASN A 535 -18.88 -10.31 14.76
N TRP A 536 -18.80 -9.80 16.00
CA TRP A 536 -19.54 -10.37 17.14
C TRP A 536 -21.06 -10.22 17.04
N TRP A 537 -21.57 -9.23 16.29
CA TRP A 537 -23.00 -9.11 16.02
C TRP A 537 -23.51 -10.30 15.20
N ASP A 538 -22.76 -10.72 14.17
CA ASP A 538 -23.07 -11.94 13.42
C ASP A 538 -23.12 -13.19 14.31
N HIS A 539 -22.14 -13.34 15.21
CA HIS A 539 -22.10 -14.47 16.14
C HIS A 539 -23.31 -14.48 17.07
N SER A 540 -23.65 -13.33 17.66
CA SER A 540 -24.80 -13.17 18.54
C SER A 540 -26.10 -13.51 17.81
N LEU A 541 -26.26 -13.04 16.57
CA LEU A 541 -27.44 -13.32 15.75
C LEU A 541 -27.54 -14.81 15.39
N ALA A 542 -26.43 -15.44 15.00
CA ALA A 542 -26.38 -16.86 14.68
C ALA A 542 -26.73 -17.74 15.91
N ILE A 543 -26.23 -17.38 17.09
CA ILE A 543 -26.60 -18.06 18.35
C ILE A 543 -28.10 -17.91 18.62
N GLY A 544 -28.64 -16.71 18.41
CA GLY A 544 -30.09 -16.46 18.52
C GLY A 544 -30.92 -17.33 17.59
N GLU A 545 -30.53 -17.48 16.33
CA GLU A 545 -31.20 -18.35 15.35
C GLU A 545 -31.19 -19.82 15.78
N VAL A 546 -30.06 -20.31 16.30
CA VAL A 546 -29.94 -21.69 16.79
C VAL A 546 -30.84 -21.92 18.01
N LEU A 547 -30.86 -21.02 18.98
CA LEU A 547 -31.74 -21.11 20.15
C LEU A 547 -33.22 -21.05 19.75
N PHE A 548 -33.56 -20.17 18.80
CA PHE A 548 -34.91 -20.06 18.26
C PHE A 548 -35.38 -21.35 17.57
N LEU A 549 -34.52 -21.97 16.75
CA LEU A 549 -34.82 -23.26 16.13
C LEU A 549 -34.89 -24.40 17.15
N ALA A 550 -34.05 -24.40 18.19
CA ALA A 550 -34.11 -25.38 19.26
C ALA A 550 -35.46 -25.31 20.02
N TRP A 551 -35.93 -24.10 20.33
CA TRP A 551 -37.27 -23.89 20.85
C TRP A 551 -38.34 -24.40 19.87
N GLY A 552 -38.18 -24.11 18.59
CA GLY A 552 -39.09 -24.56 17.54
C GLY A 552 -39.17 -26.09 17.40
N ILE A 553 -38.03 -26.79 17.50
CA ILE A 553 -37.94 -28.25 17.52
C ILE A 553 -38.71 -28.82 18.71
N ARG A 554 -38.58 -28.20 19.90
CA ARG A 554 -39.33 -28.60 21.10
C ARG A 554 -40.85 -28.44 20.90
N VAL A 555 -41.29 -27.35 20.28
CA VAL A 555 -42.71 -27.15 19.93
C VAL A 555 -43.18 -28.23 18.94
N CYS A 556 -42.41 -28.52 17.91
CA CYS A 556 -42.70 -29.56 16.91
C CYS A 556 -42.77 -30.96 17.52
N TYR A 557 -41.89 -31.25 18.47
CA TYR A 557 -41.87 -32.52 19.19
C TYR A 557 -43.16 -32.74 19.99
N ASN A 558 -43.67 -31.70 20.66
CA ASN A 558 -44.89 -31.78 21.46
C ASN A 558 -46.16 -32.05 20.62
N VAL A 559 -46.15 -31.70 19.32
CA VAL A 559 -47.29 -31.89 18.41
C VAL A 559 -47.13 -33.09 17.47
N ARG A 560 -46.06 -33.88 17.59
CA ARG A 560 -45.74 -34.97 16.64
C ARG A 560 -46.84 -36.02 16.50
N ASN A 561 -47.58 -36.26 17.58
CA ASN A 561 -48.69 -37.22 17.64
C ASN A 561 -50.07 -36.56 17.51
N ALA A 562 -50.14 -35.24 17.37
CA ALA A 562 -51.40 -34.54 17.23
C ALA A 562 -51.98 -34.76 15.82
N GLU A 563 -53.18 -35.34 15.75
CA GLU A 563 -53.92 -35.44 14.48
C GLU A 563 -54.34 -34.04 14.03
N SER A 564 -53.63 -33.49 13.03
CA SER A 564 -54.00 -32.23 12.38
C SER A 564 -54.70 -32.52 11.05
N LEU A 565 -55.73 -31.73 10.73
CA LEU A 565 -56.39 -31.80 9.43
C LEU A 565 -55.32 -31.72 8.32
N TYR A 566 -55.35 -32.69 7.42
CA TYR A 566 -54.43 -32.78 6.28
C TYR A 566 -52.94 -32.99 6.62
N ASN A 567 -52.61 -33.50 7.81
CA ASN A 567 -51.23 -33.70 8.29
C ASN A 567 -50.37 -32.41 8.25
N GLU A 568 -51.03 -31.26 8.37
CA GLU A 568 -50.37 -29.95 8.24
C GLU A 568 -49.27 -29.76 9.29
N ALA A 569 -49.50 -30.14 10.55
CA ALA A 569 -48.50 -29.98 11.61
C ALA A 569 -47.24 -30.81 11.35
N ARG A 570 -47.38 -32.01 10.76
CA ARG A 570 -46.25 -32.89 10.43
C ARG A 570 -45.38 -32.31 9.31
N LEU A 571 -46.01 -31.73 8.28
CA LEU A 571 -45.29 -31.08 7.17
C LEU A 571 -44.55 -29.83 7.64
N ILE A 572 -45.15 -29.04 8.54
CA ILE A 572 -44.48 -27.88 9.16
C ILE A 572 -43.30 -28.34 10.02
N SER A 573 -43.43 -29.41 10.81
CA SER A 573 -42.31 -29.99 11.56
C SER A 573 -41.16 -30.43 10.66
N TYR A 574 -41.45 -31.04 9.50
CA TYR A 574 -40.41 -31.39 8.52
C TYR A 574 -39.71 -30.17 7.93
N ALA A 575 -40.43 -29.08 7.67
CA ALA A 575 -39.80 -27.83 7.23
C ALA A 575 -38.87 -27.26 8.32
N ILE A 576 -39.27 -27.33 9.59
CA ILE A 576 -38.45 -26.84 10.73
C ILE A 576 -37.20 -27.71 10.95
N TYR A 577 -37.31 -29.03 10.79
CA TYR A 577 -36.14 -29.92 10.85
C TYR A 577 -35.19 -29.70 9.67
N ASN A 578 -35.74 -29.48 8.47
CA ASN A 578 -34.93 -29.20 7.28
C ASN A 578 -34.11 -27.90 7.44
N ILE A 579 -34.72 -26.79 7.86
CA ILE A 579 -33.97 -25.54 8.05
C ILE A 579 -32.89 -25.67 9.13
N ALA A 580 -33.18 -26.36 10.24
CA ALA A 580 -32.19 -26.59 11.28
C ALA A 580 -30.99 -27.37 10.74
N LEU A 581 -31.25 -28.45 9.98
CA LEU A 581 -30.21 -29.24 9.33
C LEU A 581 -29.38 -28.40 8.33
N VAL A 582 -30.03 -27.64 7.45
CA VAL A 582 -29.37 -26.83 6.42
C VAL A 582 -28.52 -25.72 7.07
N ASN A 583 -29.03 -25.04 8.10
CA ASN A 583 -28.27 -24.00 8.79
C ASN A 583 -27.06 -24.59 9.52
N THR A 584 -27.22 -25.69 10.25
CA THR A 584 -26.11 -26.34 10.97
C THR A 584 -25.04 -26.87 10.02
N THR A 585 -25.44 -27.54 8.93
CA THR A 585 -24.49 -28.05 7.93
C THR A 585 -23.74 -26.92 7.24
N MET A 586 -24.42 -25.83 6.86
CA MET A 586 -23.76 -24.69 6.23
C MET A 586 -22.76 -23.99 7.16
N VAL A 587 -23.08 -23.85 8.45
CA VAL A 587 -22.13 -23.31 9.45
C VAL A 587 -20.91 -24.23 9.58
N ALA A 588 -21.11 -25.54 9.64
CA ALA A 588 -20.00 -26.49 9.66
C ALA A 588 -19.12 -26.37 8.40
N PHE A 589 -19.70 -26.31 7.20
CA PHE A 589 -18.93 -26.11 5.97
C PHE A 589 -18.13 -24.81 5.99
N HIS A 590 -18.71 -23.70 6.46
CA HIS A 590 -18.01 -22.42 6.55
C HIS A 590 -16.80 -22.46 7.49
N LEU A 591 -16.91 -23.17 8.62
CA LEU A 591 -15.84 -23.28 9.62
C LEU A 591 -14.72 -24.24 9.20
N PHE A 592 -15.06 -25.39 8.60
CA PHE A 592 -14.08 -26.46 8.35
C PHE A 592 -13.42 -26.43 6.97
N PHE A 593 -14.13 -25.96 5.92
CA PHE A 593 -13.65 -26.10 4.54
C PHE A 593 -13.27 -24.78 3.87
N PHE A 594 -13.69 -23.62 4.40
CA PHE A 594 -13.82 -22.39 3.61
C PHE A 594 -13.04 -21.12 3.99
N PRO A 595 -12.04 -21.09 4.91
CA PRO A 595 -11.25 -19.86 5.07
C PRO A 595 -10.54 -19.45 3.77
N GLN A 596 -10.40 -20.37 2.82
CA GLN A 596 -9.53 -20.29 1.65
C GLN A 596 -10.26 -20.38 0.30
N ALA A 597 -11.59 -20.37 0.22
CA ALA A 597 -12.25 -20.55 -1.09
C ALA A 597 -12.53 -19.24 -1.81
N GLY A 598 -12.40 -19.31 -3.14
CA GLY A 598 -12.68 -18.21 -4.06
C GLY A 598 -14.13 -17.71 -4.01
N PRO A 599 -14.36 -16.51 -4.56
CA PRO A 599 -15.61 -15.77 -4.37
C PRO A 599 -16.82 -16.43 -5.06
N ASP A 600 -16.61 -17.20 -6.13
CA ASP A 600 -17.69 -17.88 -6.88
C ASP A 600 -18.25 -19.09 -6.14
N ILE A 601 -17.39 -19.85 -5.44
CA ILE A 601 -17.82 -20.99 -4.62
C ILE A 601 -18.63 -20.50 -3.42
N LYS A 602 -18.22 -19.40 -2.79
CA LYS A 602 -18.98 -18.76 -1.71
C LYS A 602 -20.38 -18.33 -2.17
N TYR A 603 -20.51 -17.78 -3.37
CA TYR A 603 -21.80 -17.43 -3.96
C TYR A 603 -22.68 -18.66 -4.24
N LEU A 604 -22.10 -19.74 -4.79
CA LEU A 604 -22.79 -21.02 -4.99
C LEU A 604 -23.31 -21.61 -3.68
N LEU A 605 -22.52 -21.59 -2.62
CA LEU A 605 -22.96 -22.09 -1.32
C LEU A 605 -24.10 -21.25 -0.72
N GLY A 606 -24.06 -19.93 -0.92
CA GLY A 606 -25.19 -19.07 -0.61
C GLY A 606 -26.45 -19.49 -1.36
N PHE A 607 -26.33 -19.75 -2.67
CA PHE A 607 -27.44 -20.22 -3.50
C PHE A 607 -28.01 -21.57 -3.00
N LEU A 608 -27.16 -22.57 -2.78
CA LEU A 608 -27.56 -23.89 -2.24
C LEU A 608 -28.22 -23.75 -0.87
N ARG A 609 -27.61 -22.95 0.01
CA ARG A 609 -28.23 -22.15 1.08
C ARG A 609 -29.74 -21.97 0.94
N THR A 610 -30.05 -20.95 0.16
CA THR A 610 -31.40 -20.40 0.01
C THR A 610 -32.34 -21.41 -0.65
N GLN A 611 -31.87 -22.23 -1.57
CA GLN A 611 -32.68 -23.25 -2.24
C GLN A 611 -33.09 -24.39 -1.29
N LEU A 612 -32.13 -24.97 -0.57
CA LEU A 612 -32.38 -26.09 0.33
C LEU A 612 -33.27 -25.69 1.51
N SER A 613 -33.21 -24.43 1.97
CA SER A 613 -34.08 -23.91 3.02
C SER A 613 -35.46 -23.49 2.50
N THR A 614 -35.49 -22.58 1.53
CA THR A 614 -36.69 -21.83 1.15
C THR A 614 -37.58 -22.64 0.21
N SER A 615 -37.02 -23.22 -0.84
CA SER A 615 -37.77 -23.99 -1.84
C SER A 615 -38.38 -25.24 -1.23
N VAL A 616 -37.64 -25.91 -0.33
CA VAL A 616 -38.14 -27.08 0.42
C VAL A 616 -39.28 -26.68 1.37
N THR A 617 -39.16 -25.55 2.07
CA THR A 617 -40.22 -25.04 2.96
C THR A 617 -41.51 -24.75 2.17
N ILE A 618 -41.39 -24.11 0.99
CA ILE A 618 -42.53 -23.83 0.12
C ILE A 618 -43.18 -25.14 -0.35
N ALA A 619 -42.38 -26.09 -0.84
CA ALA A 619 -42.86 -27.38 -1.33
C ALA A 619 -43.61 -28.16 -0.24
N LEU A 620 -43.09 -28.24 0.99
CA LEU A 620 -43.70 -28.98 2.09
C LEU A 620 -44.98 -28.32 2.63
N VAL A 621 -44.98 -26.99 2.80
CA VAL A 621 -46.10 -26.27 3.46
C VAL A 621 -47.25 -25.96 2.49
N PHE A 622 -46.94 -25.70 1.22
CA PHE A 622 -47.90 -25.23 0.23
C PHE A 622 -48.21 -26.27 -0.85
N GLY A 623 -47.25 -27.13 -1.21
CA GLY A 623 -47.40 -28.13 -2.27
C GLY A 623 -48.67 -29.00 -2.10
N PRO A 624 -48.89 -29.64 -0.95
CA PRO A 624 -50.09 -30.46 -0.73
C PRO A 624 -51.41 -29.69 -0.81
N LYS A 625 -51.42 -28.39 -0.50
CA LYS A 625 -52.63 -27.54 -0.55
C LYS A 625 -52.96 -27.16 -1.98
N VAL A 626 -51.96 -26.68 -2.72
CA VAL A 626 -52.12 -26.29 -4.13
C VAL A 626 -52.52 -27.51 -4.98
N LEU A 627 -51.85 -28.66 -4.78
CA LEU A 627 -52.15 -29.88 -5.52
C LEU A 627 -53.60 -30.35 -5.35
N ARG A 628 -54.20 -30.21 -4.16
CA ARG A 628 -55.61 -30.57 -3.96
C ARG A 628 -56.58 -29.64 -4.67
N ILE A 629 -56.26 -28.35 -4.75
CA ILE A 629 -57.09 -27.39 -5.47
C ILE A 629 -57.04 -27.67 -6.97
N LEU A 630 -55.85 -27.94 -7.50
CA LEU A 630 -55.67 -28.33 -8.90
C LEU A 630 -56.41 -29.63 -9.26
N ARG A 631 -56.52 -30.57 -8.32
CA ARG A 631 -57.32 -31.82 -8.48
C ARG A 631 -58.83 -31.62 -8.31
N GLY A 632 -59.32 -30.39 -8.14
CA GLY A 632 -60.74 -30.10 -7.93
C GLY A 632 -61.29 -30.53 -6.56
N GLN A 633 -60.42 -30.92 -5.62
CA GLN A 633 -60.78 -31.39 -4.29
C GLN A 633 -60.72 -30.28 -3.22
N GLY A 634 -60.60 -29.01 -3.62
CA GLY A 634 -60.41 -27.87 -2.72
C GLY A 634 -61.59 -27.61 -1.74
N ASP A 635 -62.82 -27.99 -2.14
CA ASP A 635 -64.04 -27.81 -1.34
C ASP A 635 -64.65 -29.11 -0.81
N GLN A 636 -64.07 -30.26 -1.16
CA GLN A 636 -64.52 -31.56 -0.69
C GLN A 636 -64.09 -31.81 0.75
N TRP A 637 -65.04 -32.25 1.59
CA TRP A 637 -64.73 -32.74 2.92
C TRP A 637 -64.03 -34.09 2.79
N ASP A 638 -62.93 -34.30 3.50
CA ASP A 638 -62.29 -35.62 3.54
C ASP A 638 -63.36 -36.65 3.97
N GLN A 639 -63.60 -37.70 3.18
CA GLN A 639 -64.68 -38.66 3.48
C GLN A 639 -64.48 -39.33 4.84
N ARG A 640 -63.23 -39.39 5.33
CA ARG A 640 -62.88 -39.77 6.71
C ARG A 640 -63.49 -38.85 7.77
N ALA A 641 -63.62 -37.56 7.50
CA ALA A 641 -64.23 -36.60 8.40
C ALA A 641 -65.78 -36.61 8.32
N ARG A 642 -66.35 -37.14 7.22
CA ARG A 642 -67.81 -37.35 7.08
C ARG A 642 -68.28 -38.61 7.82
N LYS A 643 -67.46 -39.67 7.86
CA LYS A 643 -67.71 -40.88 8.68
C LYS A 643 -67.69 -40.63 10.20
N ARG A 644 -67.27 -39.45 10.66
CA ARG A 644 -67.15 -39.07 12.08
C ARG A 644 -68.33 -38.21 12.61
N GLY A 645 -69.43 -38.08 11.87
CA GLY A 645 -70.69 -37.49 12.39
C GLY A 645 -70.67 -35.99 12.75
N ILE A 646 -69.78 -35.18 12.17
CA ILE A 646 -69.62 -33.77 12.54
C ILE A 646 -70.66 -32.90 11.81
N THR A 647 -71.65 -32.37 12.53
CA THR A 647 -72.58 -31.33 12.03
C THR A 647 -71.87 -29.96 11.91
N ALA A 648 -72.28 -29.18 10.91
CA ALA A 648 -71.50 -28.10 10.30
C ALA A 648 -71.29 -26.82 11.13
N SER A 649 -71.69 -26.75 12.40
CA SER A 649 -71.68 -25.50 13.19
C SER A 649 -70.56 -25.36 14.22
N PHE A 650 -69.77 -26.40 14.52
CA PHE A 650 -68.76 -26.34 15.60
C PHE A 650 -67.28 -26.30 15.17
N SER A 651 -66.98 -26.24 13.86
CA SER A 651 -65.60 -26.34 13.34
C SER A 651 -64.95 -25.02 12.88
N LEU A 652 -65.50 -23.86 13.24
CA LEU A 652 -64.74 -22.62 13.12
C LEU A 652 -63.66 -22.60 14.22
N ASN A 653 -62.42 -22.83 13.82
CA ASN A 653 -61.17 -22.75 14.60
C ASN A 653 -60.60 -24.10 15.08
N GLY A 654 -60.20 -24.94 14.13
CA GLY A 654 -59.03 -25.85 14.25
C GLY A 654 -58.96 -26.66 15.54
N ILE A 655 -59.65 -27.80 15.57
CA ILE A 655 -59.58 -28.77 16.66
C ILE A 655 -59.45 -30.17 16.04
N GLY A 656 -58.38 -30.89 16.41
CA GLY A 656 -58.33 -32.36 16.34
C GLY A 656 -59.08 -32.94 17.53
N LEU A 657 -59.93 -33.94 17.27
CA LEU A 657 -60.63 -34.74 18.28
C LEU A 657 -60.11 -36.18 18.19
N VAL A 658 -59.60 -36.67 19.32
CA VAL A 658 -59.52 -38.10 19.64
C VAL A 658 -60.95 -38.57 19.95
N PRO A 659 -61.39 -39.78 19.56
CA PRO A 659 -62.72 -40.27 19.90
C PRO A 659 -62.84 -40.44 21.42
N GLU A 660 -63.85 -39.80 22.00
CA GLU A 660 -64.30 -40.10 23.37
C GLU A 660 -65.19 -41.34 23.27
N GLU A 661 -64.74 -42.43 23.88
CA GLU A 661 -65.52 -43.63 24.10
C GLU A 661 -66.70 -43.24 25.00
N THR A 662 -67.92 -43.55 24.58
CA THR A 662 -69.16 -43.21 25.28
C THR A 662 -69.17 -43.86 26.66
N ALA A 663 -68.94 -43.08 27.72
CA ALA A 663 -69.21 -43.53 29.08
C ALA A 663 -70.73 -43.60 29.28
N ASP A 664 -71.22 -44.82 29.54
CA ASP A 664 -72.61 -45.11 29.84
C ASP A 664 -73.05 -44.43 31.15
N LEU A 665 -73.86 -43.37 31.01
CA LEU A 665 -74.52 -42.65 32.11
C LEU A 665 -75.47 -43.54 32.96
N TYR A 666 -75.71 -44.78 32.53
CA TYR A 666 -76.45 -45.77 33.31
C TYR A 666 -75.60 -46.41 34.42
N GLN A 667 -74.29 -46.56 34.20
CA GLN A 667 -73.39 -47.23 35.14
C GLN A 667 -72.96 -46.30 36.29
N GLU A 668 -72.79 -45.00 36.02
CA GLU A 668 -72.51 -43.98 37.06
C GLU A 668 -73.71 -43.75 38.00
N ASN A 669 -74.94 -43.95 37.52
CA ASN A 669 -76.15 -43.85 38.34
C ASN A 669 -76.41 -45.08 39.24
N GLU A 670 -75.87 -46.26 38.91
CA GLU A 670 -75.92 -47.42 39.80
C GLU A 670 -74.87 -47.33 40.92
N GLU A 671 -73.67 -46.83 40.64
CA GLU A 671 -72.64 -46.63 41.66
C GLU A 671 -73.04 -45.57 42.71
N LEU A 672 -73.77 -44.52 42.30
CA LEU A 672 -74.34 -43.52 43.22
C LEU A 672 -75.52 -44.06 44.07
N LYS A 673 -76.16 -45.17 43.68
CA LYS A 673 -77.20 -45.83 44.51
C LYS A 673 -76.60 -46.79 45.55
N VAL A 674 -75.46 -47.40 45.25
CA VAL A 674 -74.75 -48.28 46.19
C VAL A 674 -74.05 -47.44 47.28
N GLY A 675 -73.52 -46.27 46.94
CA GLY A 675 -72.87 -45.35 47.90
C GLY A 675 -73.79 -44.65 48.92
N ARG A 676 -75.12 -44.78 48.83
CA ARG A 676 -76.07 -44.15 49.79
C ARG A 676 -76.72 -45.14 50.77
N LYS A 677 -76.22 -46.38 50.86
CA LYS A 677 -76.67 -47.40 51.83
C LYS A 677 -75.61 -47.81 52.87
N MET A 678 -74.47 -47.12 52.91
CA MET A 678 -73.47 -47.24 53.97
C MET A 678 -73.17 -45.83 54.49
N ASP A 679 -74.09 -45.31 55.28
CA ASP A 679 -73.88 -44.41 56.42
C ASP A 679 -75.16 -44.41 57.27
#